data_AF-A0A3R6KSU2-F1
#
_entry.id   AF-A0A3R6KSU2-F1
#
_cell.length_a   1.000
_cell.length_b   1.000
_cell.length_c   1.000
_cell.angle_alpha   90.00
_cell.angle_beta   90.00
_cell.angle_gamma   90.00
#
_symmetry.space_group_name_H-M   'P 1'
#
loop_
_entity.id
_entity.type
_entity.pdbx_description
1 polymer ?
#
loop_
_entity_poly.entity_id
_entity_poly.type
_entity_poly.pdbx_seq_one_letter_code
_entity_poly.pdbx_strand_id
1 'polypeptide(L)'
;MEGTKDIKNFTKFPSLSDDDLLLGSKTSLGGTDASITVANFKKQVVQDVKPSIVNGYWWVDNINTGVLATGRTPKFRKTSAGLEMKYEDQDDTAYILLIPMSDLAFTFDDLSPEQVEELKLKFSDLTDADKEALRGKAFTYDMFTPEQLADLRLTWDKLTPEQKNSLKGDRGYSAFEVWTQQEGNVGKTVDDYLAWLRQPATDAAKRADEKMSQISENVNLAIGETNKAKDAANRAAEAANTAAVNVQDGEDGKTPSLEIGTVQGGTDPAASVTPAGTDATGNPKYKINLTLPAGANGLPPVLEQGTVTTGEPGTDALASLIANGQTVAGNPKYLLNLTLPRGQQGLPGTGSGNVSADGTGLLIGKKYLFVPSANGTTTGTFVEYVAPTIPEQVQPDWNATAGKAAILNKPTIPSKTSQLSNDSNFATKTDIGNHNTSAVAHSDIRQALSDVEAIARGKSRAKVFDTVAALDVWLGVSANVTTLQVGDNFYIKALDVPDYWWDGTAKQPIEAEKVDLTNYVQKEAGKGLFSGSYNDLSNKPTIPTVPGVATIFDNGLMSYTDKRNLNAAVVPENVTNATTLTGLSINNYSIKVTLSSASALSFSTTPNEGWECMIDIKNSSSSNITQPLPNASGWQCDNTSITIAAGKIASISVRYIHGTYVVIAKGN
;
A
#
# COMPACT_ATOMS: atom_id res chain seq x y z
N MET A 1 35.20 -90.48 113.50
CA MET A 1 35.12 -91.13 112.17
C MET A 1 33.94 -90.49 111.47
N GLU A 2 34.24 -89.38 110.79
CA GLU A 2 33.30 -88.37 110.34
C GLU A 2 33.67 -88.05 108.89
N GLY A 3 32.69 -88.19 108.00
CA GLY A 3 32.92 -88.21 106.55
C GLY A 3 33.36 -86.86 106.00
N THR A 4 34.48 -86.86 105.28
CA THR A 4 35.02 -85.73 104.52
C THR A 4 34.07 -85.37 103.37
N LYS A 5 33.47 -84.16 103.40
CA LYS A 5 32.61 -83.67 102.31
C LYS A 5 33.45 -82.89 101.27
N ASP A 6 33.55 -83.41 100.05
CA ASP A 6 34.15 -82.76 98.87
C ASP A 6 33.29 -81.55 98.42
N ILE A 7 33.92 -80.48 97.91
CA ILE A 7 33.30 -79.25 97.43
C ILE A 7 32.24 -79.49 96.34
N LYS A 8 32.40 -80.60 95.60
CA LYS A 8 31.47 -81.02 94.53
C LYS A 8 30.11 -81.46 95.06
N ASN A 9 30.01 -81.80 96.35
CA ASN A 9 28.78 -82.25 96.98
C ASN A 9 27.96 -81.10 97.62
N PHE A 10 28.40 -79.85 97.45
CA PHE A 10 27.63 -78.67 97.87
C PHE A 10 26.74 -78.22 96.71
N THR A 11 25.43 -78.16 96.94
CA THR A 11 24.48 -77.60 95.97
C THR A 11 24.84 -76.14 95.72
N LYS A 12 25.09 -75.75 94.46
CA LYS A 12 25.23 -74.33 94.08
C LYS A 12 23.93 -73.62 94.47
N PHE A 13 23.97 -72.78 95.51
CA PHE A 13 22.83 -71.94 95.87
C PHE A 13 22.55 -70.96 94.72
N PRO A 14 21.32 -70.91 94.16
CA PRO A 14 21.06 -70.14 92.94
C PRO A 14 21.10 -68.61 93.09
N SER A 15 21.27 -68.08 94.30
CA SER A 15 21.37 -66.64 94.55
C SER A 15 21.99 -66.40 95.92
N LEU A 16 23.13 -65.72 95.96
CA LEU A 16 23.65 -65.13 97.19
C LEU A 16 23.10 -63.70 97.27
N SER A 17 22.31 -63.45 98.31
CA SER A 17 21.89 -62.11 98.70
C SER A 17 23.06 -61.34 99.33
N ASP A 18 22.89 -60.03 99.46
CA ASP A 18 23.90 -59.18 100.09
C ASP A 18 24.10 -59.48 101.60
N ASP A 19 23.11 -60.12 102.22
CA ASP A 19 23.15 -60.57 103.62
C ASP A 19 23.84 -61.93 103.80
N ASP A 20 24.12 -62.65 102.70
CA ASP A 20 24.79 -63.93 102.78
C ASP A 20 26.28 -63.75 103.11
N LEU A 21 26.78 -64.65 103.95
CA LEU A 21 28.17 -64.65 104.37
C LEU A 21 29.01 -65.59 103.50
N LEU A 22 30.05 -65.00 102.91
CA LEU A 22 31.14 -65.75 102.32
C LEU A 22 32.09 -66.17 103.45
N LEU A 23 32.15 -67.47 103.69
CA LEU A 23 33.06 -68.09 104.65
C LEU A 23 34.43 -68.27 103.99
N GLY A 24 35.47 -67.75 104.62
CA GLY A 24 36.85 -68.04 104.24
C GLY A 24 37.49 -68.92 105.32
N SER A 25 37.97 -70.10 104.96
CA SER A 25 38.84 -70.87 105.85
C SER A 25 40.29 -70.42 105.65
N LYS A 26 41.00 -70.20 106.78
CA LYS A 26 42.40 -69.75 106.74
C LYS A 26 43.31 -70.91 107.15
N THR A 27 43.79 -71.67 106.17
CA THR A 27 44.69 -72.81 106.38
C THR A 27 46.16 -72.43 106.62
N SER A 28 46.48 -71.15 106.81
CA SER A 28 47.79 -70.73 107.29
C SER A 28 47.66 -69.88 108.56
N LEU A 29 48.14 -70.44 109.68
CA LEU A 29 48.49 -69.77 110.95
C LEU A 29 47.49 -69.82 112.12
N GLY A 30 46.65 -70.85 112.26
CA GLY A 30 45.93 -71.12 113.52
C GLY A 30 44.86 -70.09 113.90
N GLY A 31 44.32 -69.39 112.90
CA GLY A 31 43.18 -68.49 113.07
C GLY A 31 41.86 -69.23 112.90
N THR A 32 40.91 -68.92 113.78
CA THR A 32 39.50 -69.31 113.73
C THR A 32 38.83 -68.73 112.49
N ASP A 33 38.03 -69.55 111.80
CA ASP A 33 37.35 -69.18 110.55
C ASP A 33 36.52 -67.89 110.69
N ALA A 34 36.60 -67.04 109.66
CA ALA A 34 35.92 -65.75 109.59
C ALA A 34 35.06 -65.64 108.34
N SER A 35 34.08 -64.76 108.40
CA SER A 35 33.10 -64.58 107.35
C SER A 35 32.86 -63.10 107.06
N ILE A 36 32.64 -62.76 105.79
CA ILE A 36 32.33 -61.40 105.33
C ILE A 36 31.05 -61.42 104.50
N THR A 37 30.22 -60.38 104.63
CA THR A 37 29.02 -60.23 103.80
C THR A 37 29.39 -59.81 102.37
N VAL A 38 28.65 -60.32 101.39
CA VAL A 38 28.86 -60.04 99.96
C VAL A 38 28.84 -58.53 99.66
N ALA A 39 27.99 -57.76 100.35
CA ALA A 39 27.90 -56.31 100.18
C ALA A 39 29.22 -55.58 100.43
N ASN A 40 29.97 -55.99 101.47
CA ASN A 40 31.21 -55.34 101.84
C ASN A 40 32.35 -55.68 100.87
N PHE A 41 32.37 -56.89 100.32
CA PHE A 41 33.34 -57.26 99.30
C PHE A 41 33.20 -56.41 98.03
N LYS A 42 31.97 -56.23 97.53
CA LYS A 42 31.71 -55.40 96.33
C LYS A 42 32.23 -53.96 96.48
N LYS A 43 32.10 -53.35 97.66
CA LYS A 43 32.56 -51.98 97.91
C LYS A 43 34.07 -51.79 97.79
N GLN A 44 34.88 -52.83 98.01
CA GLN A 44 36.34 -52.68 97.93
C GLN A 44 36.89 -52.71 96.51
N VAL A 45 36.13 -53.16 95.50
CA VAL A 45 36.70 -53.49 94.18
C VAL A 45 36.51 -52.38 93.12
N VAL A 46 35.85 -51.25 93.42
CA VAL A 46 35.49 -50.23 92.40
C VAL A 46 36.16 -48.86 92.65
N GLN A 47 37.40 -48.66 92.20
CA GLN A 47 37.96 -47.33 91.86
C GLN A 47 38.70 -47.38 90.50
N ASP A 48 38.40 -46.43 89.60
CA ASP A 48 38.74 -46.38 88.16
C ASP A 48 40.11 -45.76 87.82
N VAL A 49 40.77 -46.26 86.77
CA VAL A 49 42.05 -45.81 86.17
C VAL A 49 41.84 -45.35 84.70
N LYS A 50 42.47 -44.25 84.21
CA LYS A 50 42.25 -43.66 82.86
C LYS A 50 43.45 -43.79 81.88
N PRO A 51 43.27 -44.28 80.63
CA PRO A 51 44.29 -44.31 79.55
C PRO A 51 44.56 -42.96 78.81
N SER A 52 45.73 -42.81 78.16
CA SER A 52 46.15 -41.70 77.25
C SER A 52 47.09 -42.17 76.11
N ILE A 53 47.44 -41.32 75.12
CA ILE A 53 48.38 -41.66 74.01
C ILE A 53 49.57 -40.69 74.01
N VAL A 54 50.79 -41.22 74.03
CA VAL A 54 52.04 -40.43 73.98
C VAL A 54 53.04 -41.11 73.03
N ASN A 55 53.62 -40.33 72.11
CA ASN A 55 54.57 -40.79 71.08
C ASN A 55 54.08 -41.99 70.25
N GLY A 56 52.79 -42.00 69.90
CA GLY A 56 52.20 -43.01 69.02
C GLY A 56 51.80 -44.34 69.69
N TYR A 57 52.02 -44.49 71.00
CA TYR A 57 51.64 -45.68 71.76
C TYR A 57 50.62 -45.32 72.86
N TRP A 58 49.77 -46.28 73.24
CA TRP A 58 48.83 -46.15 74.36
C TRP A 58 49.57 -46.24 75.71
N TRP A 59 49.18 -45.40 76.66
CA TRP A 59 49.65 -45.36 78.05
C TRP A 59 48.48 -45.46 79.03
N VAL A 60 48.66 -46.14 80.16
CA VAL A 60 47.67 -46.23 81.25
C VAL A 60 48.39 -46.01 82.58
N ASP A 61 47.93 -45.07 83.40
CA ASP A 61 48.61 -44.66 84.65
C ASP A 61 50.12 -44.41 84.49
N ASN A 62 50.49 -43.69 83.43
CA ASN A 62 51.88 -43.39 83.08
C ASN A 62 52.76 -44.63 82.80
N ILE A 63 52.16 -45.78 82.47
CA ILE A 63 52.87 -46.96 81.96
C ILE A 63 52.57 -47.10 80.46
N ASN A 64 53.62 -47.11 79.64
CA ASN A 64 53.51 -47.38 78.21
C ASN A 64 53.08 -48.84 78.00
N THR A 65 51.96 -49.04 77.30
CA THR A 65 51.43 -50.39 77.01
C THR A 65 52.17 -51.10 75.88
N GLY A 66 53.00 -50.40 75.10
CA GLY A 66 53.69 -50.96 73.94
C GLY A 66 52.79 -51.19 72.71
N VAL A 67 51.51 -50.84 72.77
CA VAL A 67 50.56 -50.97 71.66
C VAL A 67 50.48 -49.68 70.84
N LEU A 68 50.79 -49.76 69.54
CA LEU A 68 50.77 -48.62 68.61
C LEU A 68 49.32 -48.20 68.29
N ALA A 69 48.99 -46.92 68.46
CA ALA A 69 47.66 -46.39 68.18
C ALA A 69 47.45 -46.21 66.66
N THR A 70 46.64 -47.08 66.04
CA THR A 70 46.35 -47.04 64.59
C THR A 70 44.92 -46.57 64.33
N GLY A 71 44.76 -45.29 63.95
CA GLY A 71 43.52 -44.71 63.43
C GLY A 71 43.83 -43.84 62.21
N ARG A 72 43.11 -44.03 61.09
CA ARG A 72 43.34 -43.29 59.83
C ARG A 72 42.53 -41.99 59.80
N THR A 73 43.19 -40.87 59.52
CA THR A 73 42.56 -39.54 59.42
C THR A 73 42.01 -39.30 58.01
N PRO A 74 40.71 -39.01 57.81
CA PRO A 74 40.15 -38.68 56.50
C PRO A 74 40.47 -37.23 56.08
N LYS A 75 40.61 -37.02 54.76
CA LYS A 75 40.76 -35.73 54.06
C LYS A 75 39.65 -35.57 53.02
N PHE A 76 39.02 -34.41 52.99
CA PHE A 76 37.92 -34.08 52.08
C PHE A 76 38.33 -32.99 51.07
N ARG A 77 37.80 -33.06 49.84
CA ARG A 77 37.92 -32.00 48.82
C ARG A 77 36.63 -31.85 48.02
N LYS A 78 36.38 -30.66 47.48
CA LYS A 78 35.28 -30.40 46.54
C LYS A 78 35.84 -30.36 45.11
N THR A 79 35.26 -31.14 44.20
CA THR A 79 35.59 -31.16 42.76
C THR A 79 34.34 -30.89 41.94
N SER A 80 34.44 -30.86 40.60
CA SER A 80 33.26 -30.76 39.72
C SER A 80 32.33 -31.98 39.79
N ALA A 81 32.83 -33.13 40.24
CA ALA A 81 32.03 -34.34 40.42
C ALA A 81 31.23 -34.34 41.74
N GLY A 82 31.70 -33.61 42.77
CA GLY A 82 31.03 -33.47 44.06
C GLY A 82 32.01 -33.36 45.24
N LEU A 83 31.60 -33.81 46.43
CA LEU A 83 32.47 -33.91 47.60
C LEU A 83 33.17 -35.28 47.59
N GLU A 84 34.50 -35.27 47.58
CA GLU A 84 35.35 -36.46 47.56
C GLU A 84 36.14 -36.60 48.87
N MET A 85 36.50 -37.83 49.24
CA MET A 85 37.30 -38.14 50.43
C MET A 85 38.41 -39.16 50.13
N LYS A 86 39.55 -39.03 50.81
CA LYS A 86 40.57 -40.08 50.97
C LYS A 86 41.07 -40.14 52.41
N TYR A 87 41.91 -41.10 52.78
CA TYR A 87 42.70 -41.03 54.01
C TYR A 87 44.04 -40.34 53.78
N GLU A 88 44.59 -39.72 54.83
CA GLU A 88 45.82 -38.92 54.76
C GLU A 88 47.06 -39.73 54.32
N ASP A 89 47.08 -41.02 54.61
CA ASP A 89 48.15 -41.95 54.23
C ASP A 89 47.98 -42.55 52.82
N GLN A 90 46.98 -42.10 52.05
CA GLN A 90 46.73 -42.51 50.66
C GLN A 90 47.14 -41.41 49.68
N ASP A 91 47.54 -41.81 48.46
CA ASP A 91 47.85 -40.86 47.39
C ASP A 91 46.61 -40.14 46.83
N ASP A 92 46.81 -39.14 45.97
CA ASP A 92 45.75 -38.29 45.44
C ASP A 92 44.87 -38.94 44.36
N THR A 93 45.15 -40.19 43.96
CA THR A 93 44.26 -40.99 43.10
C THR A 93 43.22 -41.77 43.91
N ALA A 94 43.39 -41.88 45.23
CA ALA A 94 42.50 -42.64 46.12
C ALA A 94 41.24 -41.89 46.56
N TYR A 95 40.98 -40.69 46.03
CA TYR A 95 39.76 -39.95 46.35
C TYR A 95 38.53 -40.69 45.82
N ILE A 96 37.60 -40.99 46.72
CA ILE A 96 36.30 -41.55 46.40
C ILE A 96 35.23 -40.46 46.48
N LEU A 97 34.29 -40.47 45.54
CA LEU A 97 33.14 -39.55 45.55
C LEU A 97 32.17 -39.96 46.67
N LEU A 98 31.96 -39.05 47.62
CA LEU A 98 31.06 -39.27 48.76
C LEU A 98 29.65 -38.76 48.47
N ILE A 99 29.55 -37.54 47.90
CA ILE A 99 28.28 -36.89 47.56
C ILE A 99 28.43 -36.31 46.15
N PRO A 100 27.59 -36.70 45.17
CA PRO A 100 27.61 -36.13 43.83
C PRO A 100 27.29 -34.64 43.83
N MET A 101 27.79 -33.89 42.84
CA MET A 101 27.51 -32.46 42.72
C MET A 101 26.02 -32.17 42.53
N SER A 102 25.24 -33.08 41.94
CA SER A 102 23.78 -32.94 41.81
C SER A 102 23.06 -32.79 43.14
N ASP A 103 23.56 -33.47 44.18
CA ASP A 103 22.93 -33.50 45.50
C ASP A 103 23.43 -32.32 46.37
N LEU A 104 24.51 -31.67 45.95
CA LEU A 104 25.09 -30.46 46.54
C LEU A 104 24.64 -29.17 45.85
N ALA A 105 24.09 -29.27 44.64
CA ALA A 105 23.65 -28.13 43.84
C ALA A 105 22.23 -27.73 44.26
N PHE A 106 22.09 -26.52 44.80
CA PHE A 106 20.78 -25.87 44.89
C PHE A 106 20.31 -25.57 43.46
N THR A 107 19.18 -26.14 43.05
CA THR A 107 18.55 -25.81 41.77
C THR A 107 17.50 -24.72 41.98
N PHE A 108 17.14 -23.98 40.93
CA PHE A 108 16.04 -23.01 41.02
C PHE A 108 14.70 -23.67 41.36
N ASP A 109 14.57 -24.97 41.13
CA ASP A 109 13.39 -25.76 41.48
C ASP A 109 13.26 -26.00 43.00
N ASP A 110 14.35 -25.84 43.75
CA ASP A 110 14.37 -25.96 45.22
C ASP A 110 13.98 -24.64 45.93
N LEU A 111 13.67 -23.59 45.17
CA LEU A 111 13.33 -22.25 45.68
C LEU A 111 11.84 -21.97 45.50
N SER A 112 11.23 -21.27 46.47
CA SER A 112 9.85 -20.79 46.32
C SER A 112 9.77 -19.73 45.20
N PRO A 113 8.60 -19.52 44.57
CA PRO A 113 8.43 -18.46 43.57
C PRO A 113 8.84 -17.07 44.08
N GLU A 114 8.66 -16.81 45.37
CA GLU A 114 9.04 -15.57 46.05
C GLU A 114 10.57 -15.44 46.17
N GLN A 115 11.26 -16.52 46.55
CA GLN A 115 12.71 -16.55 46.65
C GLN A 115 13.39 -16.44 45.27
N VAL A 116 12.78 -17.02 44.24
CA VAL A 116 13.23 -16.86 42.85
C VAL A 116 13.06 -15.41 42.38
N GLU A 117 11.99 -14.71 42.80
CA GLU A 117 11.78 -13.29 42.47
C GLU A 117 12.79 -12.34 43.14
N GLU A 118 13.30 -12.68 44.33
CA GLU A 118 14.37 -11.93 45.00
C GLU A 118 15.75 -12.15 44.33
N LEU A 119 15.95 -13.30 43.67
CA LEU A 119 17.19 -13.63 42.96
C LEU A 119 17.22 -13.15 41.50
N LYS A 120 16.07 -12.76 40.94
CA LYS A 120 16.02 -12.16 39.60
C LYS A 120 16.55 -10.74 39.65
N LEU A 121 17.58 -10.46 38.85
CA LEU A 121 18.09 -9.11 38.62
C LEU A 121 16.95 -8.20 38.11
N LYS A 122 16.54 -7.22 38.92
CA LYS A 122 15.50 -6.27 38.51
C LYS A 122 16.17 -5.08 37.84
N PHE A 123 15.47 -4.48 36.87
CA PHE A 123 15.98 -3.31 36.16
C PHE A 123 16.23 -2.10 37.08
N SER A 124 15.58 -2.10 38.26
CA SER A 124 15.79 -1.15 39.35
C SER A 124 17.15 -1.30 40.05
N ASP A 125 17.74 -2.50 39.99
CA ASP A 125 18.99 -2.83 40.67
C ASP A 125 20.22 -2.40 39.85
N LEU A 126 19.98 -2.01 38.59
CA LEU A 126 20.98 -1.50 37.67
C LEU A 126 21.09 0.02 37.79
N THR A 127 22.32 0.52 37.86
CA THR A 127 22.57 1.96 37.76
C THR A 127 22.31 2.46 36.35
N ASP A 128 22.14 3.76 36.17
CA ASP A 128 21.94 4.32 34.82
C ASP A 128 23.17 4.12 33.92
N ALA A 129 24.38 4.04 34.51
CA ALA A 129 25.59 3.67 33.78
C ALA A 129 25.57 2.20 33.32
N ASP A 130 25.09 1.27 34.15
CA ASP A 130 24.96 -0.14 33.79
C ASP A 130 23.89 -0.34 32.71
N LYS A 131 22.77 0.40 32.80
CA LYS A 131 21.73 0.42 31.76
C LYS A 131 22.29 0.93 30.44
N GLU A 132 23.14 1.95 30.46
CA GLU A 132 23.73 2.50 29.24
C GLU A 132 24.79 1.58 28.63
N ALA A 133 25.54 0.84 29.46
CA ALA A 133 26.44 -0.22 29.00
C ALA A 133 25.68 -1.42 28.41
N LEU A 134 24.51 -1.78 28.98
CA LEU A 134 23.65 -2.87 28.50
C LEU A 134 22.80 -2.49 27.29
N ARG A 135 22.50 -1.20 27.08
CA ARG A 135 21.76 -0.72 25.89
C ARG A 135 22.48 -1.02 24.59
N GLY A 136 23.80 -1.20 24.61
CA GLY A 136 24.61 -1.35 23.41
C GLY A 136 24.48 -0.12 22.48
N LYS A 137 25.23 -0.10 21.38
CA LYS A 137 24.96 0.89 20.32
C LYS A 137 23.58 0.59 19.74
N ALA A 138 22.75 1.63 19.59
CA ALA A 138 21.49 1.50 18.86
C ALA A 138 21.75 0.82 17.50
N PHE A 139 20.85 -0.06 17.06
CA PHE A 139 20.93 -0.62 15.71
C PHE A 139 20.83 0.52 14.71
N THR A 140 21.95 0.88 14.09
CA THR A 140 22.01 1.87 13.02
C THR A 140 22.15 1.18 11.67
N TYR A 141 21.68 1.81 10.59
CA TYR A 141 21.59 1.21 9.25
C TYR A 141 22.96 0.75 8.71
N ASP A 142 24.02 1.39 9.17
CA ASP A 142 25.45 1.11 8.95
C ASP A 142 25.98 -0.14 9.68
N MET A 143 25.19 -0.77 10.56
CA MET A 143 25.53 -2.06 11.19
C MET A 143 25.17 -3.28 10.31
N PHE A 144 24.53 -3.05 9.16
CA PHE A 144 24.17 -4.09 8.19
C PHE A 144 25.01 -3.94 6.92
N THR A 145 25.54 -5.04 6.40
CA THR A 145 26.23 -4.99 5.10
C THR A 145 25.23 -4.71 3.97
N PRO A 146 25.67 -4.13 2.83
CA PRO A 146 24.81 -3.94 1.66
C PRO A 146 24.09 -5.22 1.22
N GLU A 147 24.72 -6.39 1.37
CA GLU A 147 24.09 -7.68 1.07
C GLU A 147 23.00 -8.05 2.07
N GLN A 148 23.21 -7.86 3.37
CA GLN A 148 22.19 -8.12 4.40
C GLN A 148 20.98 -7.21 4.24
N LEU A 149 21.22 -5.97 3.86
CA LEU A 149 20.20 -4.95 3.56
C LEU A 149 19.41 -5.27 2.30
N ALA A 150 20.08 -5.82 1.28
CA ALA A 150 19.45 -6.34 0.07
C ALA A 150 18.63 -7.60 0.36
N ASP A 151 19.02 -8.41 1.35
CA ASP A 151 18.27 -9.60 1.71
C ASP A 151 17.01 -9.28 2.55
N LEU A 152 17.06 -8.23 3.37
CA LEU A 152 15.91 -7.65 4.08
C LEU A 152 14.90 -6.95 3.14
N ARG A 153 15.29 -6.60 1.92
CA ARG A 153 14.36 -6.05 0.92
C ARG A 153 13.44 -7.16 0.42
N LEU A 154 12.14 -6.98 0.61
CA LEU A 154 11.11 -7.77 -0.04
C LEU A 154 11.15 -7.48 -1.55
N THR A 155 11.68 -8.42 -2.35
CA THR A 155 11.64 -8.36 -3.82
C THR A 155 10.49 -9.23 -4.34
N TRP A 156 10.02 -8.94 -5.55
CA TRP A 156 8.92 -9.70 -6.18
C TRP A 156 9.21 -11.20 -6.27
N ASP A 157 10.48 -11.56 -6.41
CA ASP A 157 10.97 -12.93 -6.54
C ASP A 157 10.83 -13.70 -5.22
N LYS A 158 10.82 -12.99 -4.08
CA LYS A 158 10.66 -13.55 -2.74
C LYS A 158 9.21 -13.78 -2.33
N LEU A 159 8.23 -13.32 -3.12
CA LEU A 159 6.81 -13.55 -2.87
C LEU A 159 6.35 -14.91 -3.43
N THR A 160 5.55 -15.64 -2.66
CA THR A 160 4.96 -16.91 -3.12
C THR A 160 3.93 -16.68 -4.23
N PRO A 161 3.62 -17.70 -5.05
CA PRO A 161 2.56 -17.60 -6.05
C PRO A 161 1.20 -17.20 -5.46
N GLU A 162 0.83 -17.70 -4.27
CA GLU A 162 -0.43 -17.30 -3.62
C GLU A 162 -0.43 -15.82 -3.20
N GLN A 163 0.70 -15.31 -2.68
CA GLN A 163 0.84 -13.90 -2.32
C GLN A 163 0.81 -12.98 -3.55
N LYS A 164 1.37 -13.43 -4.68
CA LYS A 164 1.28 -12.71 -5.96
C LYS A 164 -0.16 -12.67 -6.47
N ASN A 165 -0.90 -13.75 -6.30
CA ASN A 165 -2.29 -13.85 -6.74
C ASN A 165 -3.26 -13.05 -5.86
N SER A 166 -2.99 -12.93 -4.55
CA SER A 166 -3.79 -12.13 -3.62
C SER A 166 -3.64 -10.61 -3.79
N LEU A 167 -2.63 -10.16 -4.55
CA LEU A 167 -2.41 -8.75 -4.91
C LEU A 167 -3.21 -8.30 -6.14
N LYS A 168 -3.99 -9.19 -6.76
CA LYS A 168 -4.86 -8.89 -7.89
C LYS A 168 -6.20 -8.36 -7.37
N GLY A 169 -6.63 -7.21 -7.88
CA GLY A 169 -7.96 -6.66 -7.55
C GLY A 169 -9.09 -7.43 -8.24
N ASP A 170 -10.35 -7.08 -7.94
CA ASP A 170 -11.57 -7.77 -8.42
C ASP A 170 -11.67 -7.96 -9.95
N ARG A 171 -10.87 -7.20 -10.72
CA ARG A 171 -10.75 -7.30 -12.19
C ARG A 171 -9.63 -8.23 -12.68
N GLY A 172 -8.94 -8.94 -11.79
CA GLY A 172 -7.88 -9.90 -12.12
C GLY A 172 -6.50 -9.28 -12.46
N TYR A 173 -6.38 -7.95 -12.41
CA TYR A 173 -5.12 -7.23 -12.60
C TYR A 173 -4.52 -6.80 -11.26
N SER A 174 -3.20 -6.94 -11.13
CA SER A 174 -2.41 -6.39 -10.03
C SER A 174 -2.20 -4.88 -10.19
N ALA A 175 -1.91 -4.18 -9.09
CA ALA A 175 -1.64 -2.74 -9.14
C ALA A 175 -0.46 -2.38 -10.08
N PHE A 176 0.53 -3.27 -10.22
CA PHE A 176 1.63 -3.13 -11.18
C PHE A 176 1.15 -3.23 -12.64
N GLU A 177 0.28 -4.18 -12.98
CA GLU A 177 -0.28 -4.33 -14.33
C GLU A 177 -1.17 -3.14 -14.72
N VAL A 178 -1.87 -2.54 -13.75
CA VAL A 178 -2.62 -1.30 -13.98
C VAL A 178 -1.68 -0.11 -14.16
N TRP A 179 -0.58 -0.04 -13.41
CA TRP A 179 0.41 1.03 -13.52
C TRP A 179 1.18 0.99 -14.84
N THR A 180 1.51 -0.20 -15.36
CA THR A 180 2.19 -0.36 -16.67
C THR A 180 1.29 -0.07 -17.87
N GLN A 181 -0.04 -0.13 -17.70
CA GLN A 181 -1.01 0.31 -18.72
C GLN A 181 -1.10 1.84 -18.84
N GLN A 182 -0.55 2.60 -17.89
CA GLN A 182 -0.52 4.06 -17.96
C GLN A 182 0.52 4.53 -18.99
N GLU A 183 0.18 5.59 -19.71
CA GLU A 183 1.04 6.19 -20.73
C GLU A 183 2.38 6.64 -20.11
N GLY A 184 3.50 6.20 -20.70
CA GLY A 184 4.86 6.47 -20.19
C GLY A 184 5.42 5.41 -19.21
N ASN A 185 4.65 4.38 -18.85
CA ASN A 185 5.10 3.26 -18.01
C ASN A 185 5.12 1.91 -18.72
N VAL A 186 4.78 1.88 -20.02
CA VAL A 186 4.82 0.67 -20.85
C VAL A 186 6.26 0.12 -20.90
N GLY A 187 6.42 -1.16 -20.58
CA GLY A 187 7.73 -1.84 -20.57
C GLY A 187 8.58 -1.60 -19.33
N LYS A 188 8.09 -0.84 -18.34
CA LYS A 188 8.77 -0.69 -17.04
C LYS A 188 8.63 -1.93 -16.16
N THR A 189 9.62 -2.13 -15.31
CA THR A 189 9.75 -3.30 -14.44
C THR A 189 9.02 -3.11 -13.10
N VAL A 190 8.85 -4.19 -12.33
CA VAL A 190 8.31 -4.11 -10.96
C VAL A 190 9.22 -3.27 -10.05
N ASP A 191 10.53 -3.29 -10.29
CA ASP A 191 11.48 -2.45 -9.55
C ASP A 191 11.26 -0.97 -9.82
N ASP A 192 10.92 -0.60 -11.06
CA ASP A 192 10.55 0.78 -11.42
C ASP A 192 9.25 1.21 -10.70
N TYR A 193 8.29 0.30 -10.58
CA TYR A 193 7.04 0.55 -9.86
C TYR A 193 7.28 0.73 -8.35
N LEU A 194 8.12 -0.11 -7.74
CA LEU A 194 8.49 0.02 -6.33
C LEU A 194 9.33 1.28 -6.06
N ALA A 195 10.19 1.67 -7.01
CA ALA A 195 10.90 2.95 -6.96
C ALA A 195 9.92 4.12 -7.00
N TRP A 196 8.94 4.10 -7.91
CA TRP A 196 7.89 5.11 -8.00
C TRP A 196 7.06 5.22 -6.71
N LEU A 197 6.69 4.10 -6.07
CA LEU A 197 5.99 4.11 -4.78
C LEU A 197 6.83 4.68 -3.63
N ARG A 198 8.15 4.47 -3.66
CA ARG A 198 9.08 4.95 -2.63
C ARG A 198 9.49 6.40 -2.83
N GLN A 199 9.45 6.91 -4.06
CA GLN A 199 9.94 8.22 -4.42
C GLN A 199 9.35 9.38 -3.61
N PRO A 200 8.04 9.42 -3.29
CA PRO A 200 7.49 10.46 -2.42
C PRO A 200 8.13 10.51 -1.03
N ALA A 201 8.45 9.35 -0.46
CA ALA A 201 9.13 9.24 0.83
C ALA A 201 10.61 9.63 0.72
N THR A 202 11.28 9.23 -0.36
CA THR A 202 12.67 9.64 -0.64
C THR A 202 12.79 11.15 -0.84
N ASP A 203 11.88 11.75 -1.60
CA ASP A 203 11.85 13.20 -1.82
C ASP A 203 11.48 13.96 -0.54
N ALA A 204 10.61 13.39 0.30
CA ALA A 204 10.30 13.96 1.62
C ALA A 204 11.51 13.92 2.56
N ALA A 205 12.26 12.80 2.58
CA ALA A 205 13.50 12.67 3.34
C ALA A 205 14.54 13.69 2.87
N LYS A 206 14.76 13.80 1.55
CA LYS A 206 15.68 14.79 0.98
C LYS A 206 15.31 16.22 1.36
N ARG A 207 14.03 16.60 1.29
CA ARG A 207 13.56 17.92 1.74
C ARG A 207 13.77 18.15 3.23
N ALA A 208 13.66 17.10 4.04
CA ALA A 208 13.92 17.20 5.48
C ALA A 208 15.40 17.43 5.76
N ASP A 209 16.29 16.73 5.06
CA ASP A 209 17.75 16.92 5.16
C ASP A 209 18.17 18.33 4.70
N GLU A 210 17.63 18.81 3.58
CA GLU A 210 17.87 20.17 3.07
C GLU A 210 17.42 21.23 4.10
N LYS A 211 16.23 21.07 4.69
CA LYS A 211 15.74 21.97 5.76
C LYS A 211 16.60 21.91 7.01
N MET A 212 17.06 20.71 7.41
CA MET A 212 17.92 20.55 8.57
C MET A 212 19.28 21.24 8.35
N SER A 213 19.85 21.15 7.15
CA SER A 213 21.08 21.87 6.78
C SER A 213 20.88 23.39 6.86
N GLN A 214 19.77 23.90 6.32
CA GLN A 214 19.44 25.32 6.38
C GLN A 214 19.27 25.82 7.83
N ILE A 215 18.64 25.01 8.69
CA ILE A 215 18.49 25.30 10.12
C ILE A 215 19.87 25.38 10.79
N SER A 216 20.77 24.44 10.50
CA SER A 216 22.13 24.43 11.03
C SER A 216 22.90 25.70 10.64
N GLU A 217 22.84 26.10 9.36
CA GLU A 217 23.46 27.34 8.88
C GLU A 217 22.89 28.58 9.59
N ASN A 218 21.57 28.68 9.69
CA ASN A 218 20.90 29.80 10.36
C ASN A 218 21.26 29.88 11.85
N VAL A 219 21.34 28.73 12.54
CA VAL A 219 21.76 28.65 13.94
C VAL A 219 23.20 29.10 14.10
N ASN A 220 24.11 28.68 13.21
CA ASN A 220 25.52 29.11 13.25
C ASN A 220 25.67 30.63 13.01
N LEU A 221 24.90 31.19 12.08
CA LEU A 221 24.85 32.65 11.86
C LEU A 221 24.34 33.39 13.10
N ALA A 222 23.23 32.93 13.69
CA ALA A 222 22.64 33.53 14.88
C ALA A 222 23.60 33.48 16.10
N ILE A 223 24.33 32.37 16.28
CA ILE A 223 25.38 32.25 17.29
C ILE A 223 26.50 33.27 17.04
N GLY A 224 26.94 33.42 15.79
CA GLY A 224 27.96 34.39 15.40
C GLY A 224 27.55 35.84 15.67
N GLU A 225 26.32 36.22 15.35
CA GLU A 225 25.77 37.55 15.65
C GLU A 225 25.62 37.79 17.14
N THR A 226 25.14 36.79 17.88
CA THR A 226 25.01 36.85 19.35
C THR A 226 26.37 37.05 20.03
N ASN A 227 27.40 36.35 19.55
CA ASN A 227 28.78 36.52 20.06
C ASN A 227 29.34 37.91 19.74
N LYS A 228 29.13 38.43 18.53
CA LYS A 228 29.53 39.80 18.18
C LYS A 228 28.83 40.85 19.05
N ALA A 229 27.55 40.65 19.34
CA ALA A 229 26.78 41.53 20.22
C ALA A 229 27.29 41.46 21.66
N LYS A 230 27.61 40.27 22.17
CA LYS A 230 28.25 40.07 23.48
C LYS A 230 29.60 40.79 23.57
N ASP A 231 30.45 40.67 22.56
CA ASP A 231 31.75 41.35 22.52
C ASP A 231 31.60 42.87 22.48
N ALA A 232 30.61 43.39 21.74
CA ALA A 232 30.29 44.81 21.72
C ALA A 232 29.80 45.32 23.08
N ALA A 233 28.96 44.54 23.77
CA ALA A 233 28.49 44.87 25.11
C ALA A 233 29.64 44.87 26.13
N ASN A 234 30.56 43.91 26.06
CA ASN A 234 31.74 43.87 26.92
C ASN A 234 32.65 45.09 26.69
N ARG A 235 32.94 45.45 25.43
CA ARG A 235 33.72 46.67 25.11
C ARG A 235 33.04 47.95 25.61
N ALA A 236 31.71 48.03 25.52
CA ALA A 236 30.96 49.16 26.05
C ALA A 236 31.02 49.24 27.59
N ALA A 237 30.95 48.09 28.27
CA ALA A 237 31.11 48.02 29.73
C ALA A 237 32.52 48.43 30.17
N GLU A 238 33.56 47.96 29.47
CA GLU A 238 34.95 48.38 29.71
C GLU A 238 35.13 49.89 29.51
N ALA A 239 34.60 50.44 28.41
CA ALA A 239 34.66 51.87 28.13
C ALA A 239 33.93 52.71 29.19
N ALA A 240 32.78 52.24 29.68
CA ALA A 240 32.05 52.89 30.77
C ALA A 240 32.86 52.84 32.08
N ASN A 241 33.55 51.74 32.36
CA ASN A 241 34.39 51.60 33.54
C ASN A 241 35.64 52.49 33.47
N THR A 242 36.27 52.62 32.30
CA THR A 242 37.36 53.58 32.05
C THR A 242 36.88 55.03 32.19
N ALA A 243 35.69 55.36 31.65
CA ALA A 243 35.10 56.69 31.81
C ALA A 243 34.81 57.01 33.29
N ALA A 244 34.34 56.03 34.08
CA ALA A 244 34.10 56.20 35.51
C ALA A 244 35.39 56.42 36.32
N VAL A 245 36.50 55.79 35.94
CA VAL A 245 37.82 56.04 36.53
C VAL A 245 38.31 57.47 36.20
N ASN A 246 38.09 57.94 34.98
CA ASN A 246 38.48 59.30 34.57
C ASN A 246 37.62 60.41 35.21
N VAL A 247 36.49 60.08 35.86
CA VAL A 247 35.70 61.05 36.64
C VAL A 247 36.28 61.24 38.05
N GLN A 248 37.11 60.31 38.55
CA GLN A 248 37.80 60.47 39.83
C GLN A 248 39.09 61.33 39.73
N ASP A 249 39.66 61.46 38.53
CA ASP A 249 40.84 62.27 38.25
C ASP A 249 40.46 63.42 37.31
N GLY A 250 39.89 64.49 37.87
CA GLY A 250 39.52 65.69 37.12
C GLY A 250 40.72 66.40 36.49
N GLU A 251 41.16 65.95 35.30
CA GLU A 251 42.17 66.60 34.45
C GLU A 251 41.51 67.52 33.40
N ASP A 252 40.48 68.27 33.76
CA ASP A 252 39.97 69.41 33.00
C ASP A 252 39.51 70.51 33.98
N GLY A 253 40.46 71.30 34.49
CA GLY A 253 40.15 72.44 35.36
C GLY A 253 41.22 72.85 36.39
N LYS A 254 42.51 72.82 36.03
CA LYS A 254 43.58 73.29 36.93
C LYS A 254 43.33 74.76 37.32
N THR A 255 43.13 75.01 38.62
CA THR A 255 42.74 76.33 39.13
C THR A 255 43.99 77.20 39.37
N PRO A 256 44.14 78.35 38.71
CA PRO A 256 45.31 79.20 38.88
C PRO A 256 45.38 79.75 40.31
N SER A 257 46.58 79.73 40.90
CA SER A 257 46.84 80.31 42.22
C SER A 257 47.53 81.68 42.07
N LEU A 258 46.98 82.70 42.75
CA LEU A 258 47.46 84.08 42.70
C LEU A 258 48.12 84.45 44.03
N GLU A 259 49.37 84.88 43.98
CA GLU A 259 50.12 85.40 45.13
C GLU A 259 50.46 86.88 44.91
N ILE A 260 50.64 87.63 45.99
CA ILE A 260 51.18 88.99 45.91
C ILE A 260 52.70 88.92 45.75
N GLY A 261 53.22 89.60 44.73
CA GLY A 261 54.64 89.78 44.48
C GLY A 261 55.17 91.06 45.15
N THR A 262 55.91 91.86 44.39
CA THR A 262 56.48 93.12 44.89
C THR A 262 55.43 94.22 44.92
N VAL A 263 55.32 94.94 46.06
CA VAL A 263 54.54 96.16 46.19
C VAL A 263 55.48 97.32 46.49
N GLN A 264 55.53 98.33 45.61
CA GLN A 264 56.45 99.46 45.73
C GLN A 264 55.77 100.79 45.43
N GLY A 265 56.35 101.88 45.95
CA GLY A 265 55.93 103.25 45.62
C GLY A 265 56.50 103.70 44.28
N GLY A 266 55.70 104.37 43.44
CA GLY A 266 56.15 104.94 42.16
C GLY A 266 55.34 106.17 41.75
N THR A 267 55.74 106.88 40.70
CA THR A 267 55.00 108.07 40.23
C THR A 267 53.72 107.73 39.50
N ASP A 268 53.71 106.60 38.77
CA ASP A 268 52.58 106.14 37.97
C ASP A 268 52.06 104.79 38.49
N PRO A 269 50.73 104.58 38.53
CA PRO A 269 50.15 103.32 38.94
C PRO A 269 50.38 102.25 37.85
N ALA A 270 50.99 101.13 38.24
CA ALA A 270 51.21 100.00 37.34
C ALA A 270 50.96 98.67 38.05
N ALA A 271 50.37 97.72 37.33
CA ALA A 271 50.28 96.33 37.76
C ALA A 271 50.87 95.43 36.68
N SER A 272 51.49 94.33 37.10
CA SER A 272 51.98 93.30 36.21
C SER A 272 51.81 91.93 36.84
N VAL A 273 51.71 90.90 36.02
CA VAL A 273 51.69 89.51 36.46
C VAL A 273 52.97 88.85 36.00
N THR A 274 53.66 88.17 36.91
CA THR A 274 54.86 87.39 36.61
C THR A 274 54.60 85.91 36.93
N PRO A 275 54.98 84.97 36.04
CA PRO A 275 54.89 83.54 36.32
C PRO A 275 55.69 83.15 37.57
N ALA A 276 55.13 82.29 38.41
CA ALA A 276 55.73 81.83 39.67
C ALA A 276 55.85 80.30 39.74
N GLY A 277 55.90 79.64 38.57
CA GLY A 277 56.00 78.18 38.43
C GLY A 277 54.65 77.47 38.52
N THR A 278 54.67 76.17 38.79
CA THR A 278 53.49 75.33 39.02
C THR A 278 53.57 74.70 40.41
N ASP A 279 52.43 74.43 41.04
CA ASP A 279 52.40 73.65 42.29
C ASP A 279 52.62 72.14 42.06
N ALA A 280 52.66 71.36 43.14
CA ALA A 280 52.87 69.91 43.10
C ALA A 280 51.76 69.13 42.37
N THR A 281 50.63 69.76 42.11
CA THR A 281 49.48 69.23 41.35
C THR A 281 49.41 69.77 39.92
N GLY A 282 50.40 70.57 39.51
CA GLY A 282 50.50 71.12 38.16
C GLY A 282 49.64 72.36 37.90
N ASN A 283 49.03 72.98 38.91
CA ASN A 283 48.29 74.23 38.74
C ASN A 283 49.27 75.40 38.53
N PRO A 284 48.98 76.33 37.61
CA PRO A 284 49.84 77.48 37.36
C PRO A 284 49.78 78.49 38.52
N LYS A 285 50.96 78.94 38.98
CA LYS A 285 51.11 79.98 40.01
C LYS A 285 51.54 81.29 39.36
N TYR A 286 50.92 82.39 39.78
CA TYR A 286 51.26 83.73 39.31
C TYR A 286 51.46 84.69 40.49
N LYS A 287 52.39 85.63 40.33
CA LYS A 287 52.61 86.74 41.27
C LYS A 287 52.15 88.04 40.66
N ILE A 288 51.34 88.81 41.40
CA ILE A 288 50.90 90.15 41.01
C ILE A 288 51.84 91.17 41.65
N ASN A 289 52.56 91.92 40.82
CA ASN A 289 53.41 93.03 41.26
C ASN A 289 52.70 94.36 41.05
N LEU A 290 52.75 95.23 42.05
CA LEU A 290 52.02 96.50 42.09
C LEU A 290 52.99 97.65 42.35
N THR A 291 52.91 98.68 41.52
CA THR A 291 53.55 99.97 41.76
C THR A 291 52.44 100.99 41.96
N LEU A 292 52.39 101.63 43.14
CA LEU A 292 51.30 102.52 43.50
C LEU A 292 51.84 103.90 43.89
N PRO A 293 51.24 105.00 43.41
CA PRO A 293 51.62 106.34 43.83
C PRO A 293 51.10 106.68 45.23
N ALA A 294 51.91 107.43 45.98
CA ALA A 294 51.48 108.02 47.23
C ALA A 294 50.41 109.09 46.95
N GLY A 295 49.31 109.08 47.71
CA GLY A 295 48.29 110.11 47.60
C GLY A 295 48.82 111.50 47.97
N ALA A 296 48.08 112.55 47.62
CA ALA A 296 48.39 113.89 48.12
C ALA A 296 48.50 113.85 49.65
N ASN A 297 49.63 114.32 50.19
CA ASN A 297 50.02 114.28 51.61
C ASN A 297 50.46 112.89 52.16
N GLY A 298 50.85 111.94 51.30
CA GLY A 298 51.43 110.65 51.74
C GLY A 298 50.40 109.61 52.16
N LEU A 299 49.13 109.82 51.83
CA LEU A 299 48.04 108.91 52.14
C LEU A 299 48.11 107.59 51.34
N PRO A 300 47.77 106.44 51.94
CA PRO A 300 47.88 105.15 51.28
C PRO A 300 46.79 104.96 50.19
N PRO A 301 47.15 104.39 49.03
CA PRO A 301 46.19 104.07 47.97
C PRO A 301 45.24 102.92 48.37
N VAL A 302 44.02 102.92 47.81
CA VAL A 302 43.02 101.87 48.00
C VAL A 302 42.80 101.10 46.69
N LEU A 303 42.87 99.78 46.75
CA LEU A 303 42.60 98.90 45.63
C LEU A 303 41.20 98.28 45.74
N GLU A 304 40.47 98.30 44.64
CA GLU A 304 39.19 97.62 44.48
C GLU A 304 39.28 96.58 43.38
N GLN A 305 38.46 95.54 43.50
CA GLN A 305 38.38 94.50 42.49
C GLN A 305 37.79 95.06 41.20
N GLY A 306 38.52 94.92 40.10
CA GLY A 306 38.03 95.18 38.75
C GLY A 306 37.49 93.92 38.07
N THR A 307 37.60 93.84 36.75
CA THR A 307 37.15 92.67 35.97
C THR A 307 38.21 91.58 35.91
N VAL A 308 37.80 90.32 36.09
CA VAL A 308 38.63 89.14 35.81
C VAL A 308 38.11 88.46 34.55
N THR A 309 38.95 88.36 33.52
CA THR A 309 38.58 87.73 32.24
C THR A 309 39.47 86.52 31.96
N THR A 310 38.89 85.49 31.34
CA THR A 310 39.64 84.32 30.86
C THR A 310 40.27 84.64 29.51
N GLY A 311 41.59 84.49 29.39
CA GLY A 311 42.36 84.67 28.16
C GLY A 311 42.50 83.39 27.34
N GLU A 312 42.95 83.52 26.09
CA GLU A 312 43.20 82.39 25.19
C GLU A 312 44.40 81.54 25.64
N PRO A 313 44.47 80.25 25.22
CA PRO A 313 45.58 79.39 25.59
C PRO A 313 46.92 79.90 25.02
N GLY A 314 47.96 79.90 25.85
CA GLY A 314 49.32 80.27 25.43
C GLY A 314 49.62 81.78 25.42
N THR A 315 48.68 82.64 25.83
CA THR A 315 48.94 84.07 26.06
C THR A 315 49.46 84.32 27.48
N ASP A 316 50.19 85.41 27.68
CA ASP A 316 50.63 85.82 29.02
C ASP A 316 49.46 86.27 29.90
N ALA A 317 49.58 86.05 31.22
CA ALA A 317 48.67 86.63 32.19
C ALA A 317 48.93 88.14 32.33
N LEU A 318 47.86 88.94 32.40
CA LEU A 318 47.95 90.40 32.44
C LEU A 318 47.24 90.97 33.65
N ALA A 319 47.78 92.07 34.18
CA ALA A 319 47.13 92.89 35.20
C ALA A 319 47.19 94.36 34.78
N SER A 320 46.15 95.13 35.10
CA SER A 320 46.11 96.56 34.86
C SER A 320 45.41 97.28 36.00
N LEU A 321 45.86 98.50 36.30
CA LEU A 321 45.23 99.39 37.26
C LEU A 321 44.55 100.54 36.53
N ILE A 322 43.26 100.75 36.81
CA ILE A 322 42.49 101.87 36.28
C ILE A 322 42.12 102.79 37.43
N ALA A 323 42.37 104.10 37.29
CA ALA A 323 42.01 105.08 38.31
C ALA A 323 40.49 105.10 38.56
N ASN A 324 40.09 104.99 39.83
CA ASN A 324 38.70 104.92 40.27
C ASN A 324 38.36 106.03 41.29
N GLY A 325 38.86 107.24 41.03
CA GLY A 325 38.62 108.42 41.86
C GLY A 325 39.44 108.44 43.16
N GLN A 326 38.90 109.11 44.18
CA GLN A 326 39.48 109.19 45.52
C GLN A 326 38.41 108.84 46.57
N THR A 327 38.83 108.37 47.74
CA THR A 327 37.92 108.23 48.89
C THR A 327 37.51 109.60 49.41
N VAL A 328 36.45 109.66 50.23
CA VAL A 328 36.06 110.88 50.96
C VAL A 328 37.16 111.46 51.86
N ALA A 329 38.17 110.64 52.20
CA ALA A 329 39.34 111.01 52.98
C ALA A 329 40.56 111.41 52.11
N GLY A 330 40.43 111.43 50.78
CA GLY A 330 41.48 111.83 49.83
C GLY A 330 42.45 110.72 49.39
N ASN A 331 42.20 109.45 49.75
CA ASN A 331 43.05 108.34 49.30
C ASN A 331 42.78 108.05 47.80
N PRO A 332 43.80 107.92 46.94
CA PRO A 332 43.59 107.53 45.54
C PRO A 332 43.07 106.09 45.45
N LYS A 333 42.06 105.86 44.62
CA LYS A 333 41.44 104.55 44.39
C LYS A 333 41.79 104.00 43.01
N TYR A 334 42.03 102.69 42.91
CA TYR A 334 42.26 102.01 41.63
C TYR A 334 41.51 100.68 41.54
N LEU A 335 41.02 100.34 40.35
CA LEU A 335 40.48 99.03 40.01
C LEU A 335 41.57 98.13 39.44
N LEU A 336 41.73 96.94 40.00
CA LEU A 336 42.64 95.91 39.49
C LEU A 336 41.90 94.97 38.54
N ASN A 337 42.21 95.07 37.25
CA ASN A 337 41.72 94.15 36.23
C ASN A 337 42.76 93.05 35.99
N LEU A 338 42.29 91.81 35.83
CA LEU A 338 43.12 90.63 35.60
C LEU A 338 42.64 89.88 34.35
N THR A 339 43.58 89.41 33.54
CA THR A 339 43.31 88.45 32.47
C THR A 339 44.18 87.22 32.69
N LEU A 340 43.55 86.06 32.90
CA LEU A 340 44.23 84.79 33.17
C LEU A 340 44.03 83.83 32.00
N PRO A 341 45.09 83.36 31.32
CA PRO A 341 44.96 82.43 30.20
C PRO A 341 44.43 81.07 30.66
N ARG A 342 43.55 80.46 29.86
CA ARG A 342 43.17 79.04 30.05
C ARG A 342 44.32 78.11 29.64
N GLY A 343 44.31 76.88 30.17
CA GLY A 343 45.30 75.86 29.81
C GLY A 343 45.27 75.52 28.31
N GLN A 344 46.41 75.06 27.77
CA GLN A 344 46.42 74.48 26.42
C GLN A 344 45.51 73.26 26.35
N GLN A 345 44.82 73.10 25.23
CA GLN A 345 43.98 71.93 24.96
C GLN A 345 44.85 70.66 25.00
N GLY A 346 44.46 69.69 25.83
CA GLY A 346 45.19 68.43 25.96
C GLY A 346 45.30 67.68 24.63
N LEU A 347 46.40 66.95 24.43
CA LEU A 347 46.56 66.02 23.32
C LEU A 347 45.47 64.92 23.43
N PRO A 348 44.87 64.47 22.31
CA PRO A 348 43.88 63.40 22.37
C PRO A 348 44.52 62.12 22.91
N GLY A 349 43.95 61.55 23.98
CA GLY A 349 44.29 60.19 24.41
C GLY A 349 43.94 59.16 23.32
N THR A 350 44.66 58.04 23.28
CA THR A 350 44.39 56.93 22.38
C THR A 350 43.06 56.27 22.73
N GLY A 351 41.97 56.77 22.13
CA GLY A 351 40.60 56.33 22.37
C GLY A 351 39.71 57.49 22.85
N SER A 352 39.01 58.13 21.91
CA SER A 352 37.96 59.14 22.15
C SER A 352 38.39 60.35 23.00
N GLY A 353 39.28 61.18 22.45
CA GLY A 353 39.39 62.58 22.86
C GLY A 353 38.14 63.37 22.48
N ASN A 354 37.86 64.45 23.22
CA ASN A 354 36.76 65.39 22.95
C ASN A 354 36.72 65.80 21.47
N VAL A 355 35.53 65.78 20.86
CA VAL A 355 35.32 66.30 19.50
C VAL A 355 35.04 67.80 19.54
N SER A 356 35.62 68.56 18.62
CA SER A 356 35.42 70.01 18.48
C SER A 356 34.55 70.28 17.27
N ALA A 357 33.37 70.84 17.49
CA ALA A 357 32.44 71.28 16.46
C ALA A 357 31.72 72.55 16.91
N ASP A 358 31.36 73.40 15.95
CA ASP A 358 30.55 74.58 16.21
C ASP A 358 29.15 74.17 16.72
N GLY A 359 28.76 74.68 17.89
CA GLY A 359 27.46 74.43 18.51
C GLY A 359 26.38 75.43 18.10
N THR A 360 26.70 76.40 17.25
CA THR A 360 25.76 77.45 16.84
C THR A 360 24.58 76.83 16.08
N GLY A 361 23.36 76.99 16.60
CA GLY A 361 22.13 76.50 15.96
C GLY A 361 21.64 75.11 16.39
N LEU A 362 22.29 74.47 17.37
CA LEU A 362 21.79 73.22 17.96
C LEU A 362 20.53 73.48 18.81
N LEU A 363 19.49 72.67 18.59
CA LEU A 363 18.22 72.78 19.29
C LEU A 363 18.04 71.65 20.31
N ILE A 364 17.50 71.99 21.49
CA ILE A 364 17.13 71.00 22.52
C ILE A 364 16.09 70.02 21.94
N GLY A 365 16.29 68.72 22.19
CA GLY A 365 15.39 67.65 21.76
C GLY A 365 15.62 67.13 20.34
N LYS A 366 16.58 67.69 19.59
CA LYS A 366 17.02 67.19 18.29
C LYS A 366 18.27 66.32 18.42
N LYS A 367 18.43 65.37 17.50
CA LYS A 367 19.62 64.50 17.42
C LYS A 367 20.51 64.99 16.29
N TYR A 368 21.82 64.92 16.47
CA TYR A 368 22.80 65.35 15.48
C TYR A 368 23.92 64.31 15.36
N LEU A 369 24.45 64.11 14.15
CA LEU A 369 25.66 63.33 13.88
C LEU A 369 26.86 64.25 13.82
N PHE A 370 27.95 63.87 14.48
CA PHE A 370 29.24 64.50 14.30
C PHE A 370 29.91 63.96 13.04
N VAL A 371 30.25 64.84 12.10
CA VAL A 371 30.96 64.52 10.87
C VAL A 371 32.38 65.09 10.97
N PRO A 372 33.42 64.23 11.08
CA PRO A 372 34.81 64.68 11.09
C PRO A 372 35.15 65.41 9.79
N SER A 373 35.96 66.48 9.88
CA SER A 373 36.40 67.25 8.72
C SER A 373 37.39 66.50 7.82
N ALA A 374 38.03 65.46 8.32
CA ALA A 374 38.93 64.56 7.60
C ALA A 374 39.06 63.21 8.35
N ASN A 375 39.65 62.20 7.71
CA ASN A 375 39.93 60.92 8.40
C ASN A 375 40.93 61.13 9.55
N GLY A 376 40.60 60.65 10.74
CA GLY A 376 41.48 60.67 11.91
C GLY A 376 41.52 61.99 12.69
N THR A 377 40.68 62.99 12.34
CA THR A 377 40.59 64.25 13.09
C THR A 377 39.47 64.22 14.15
N THR A 378 39.64 65.03 15.20
CA THR A 378 38.62 65.29 16.23
C THR A 378 37.85 66.60 15.97
N THR A 379 38.15 67.33 14.89
CA THR A 379 37.43 68.56 14.48
C THR A 379 36.39 68.26 13.40
N GLY A 380 35.17 68.80 13.53
CA GLY A 380 34.09 68.47 12.59
C GLY A 380 32.89 69.39 12.69
N THR A 381 31.79 68.94 12.10
CA THR A 381 30.51 69.67 12.08
C THR A 381 29.37 68.78 12.57
N PHE A 382 28.32 69.38 13.12
CA PHE A 382 27.09 68.67 13.47
C PHE A 382 26.07 68.74 12.33
N VAL A 383 25.49 67.60 11.97
CA VAL A 383 24.42 67.48 10.99
C VAL A 383 23.18 66.89 11.66
N GLU A 384 22.00 67.49 11.50
CA GLU A 384 20.76 66.96 12.12
C GLU A 384 20.50 65.52 11.64
N TYR A 385 20.32 64.62 12.61
CA TYR A 385 19.97 63.24 12.35
C TYR A 385 18.50 63.14 11.98
N VAL A 386 18.25 62.88 10.70
CA VAL A 386 16.94 62.41 10.24
C VAL A 386 17.00 60.89 10.19
N ALA A 387 16.18 60.22 11.01
CA ALA A 387 16.11 58.77 11.01
C ALA A 387 15.74 58.28 9.60
N PRO A 388 16.51 57.36 9.00
CA PRO A 388 16.16 56.83 7.69
C PRO A 388 14.81 56.10 7.80
N THR A 389 13.85 56.48 6.97
CA THR A 389 12.62 55.70 6.79
C THR A 389 13.00 54.38 6.13
N ILE A 390 13.06 53.33 6.93
CA ILE A 390 13.18 51.95 6.44
C ILE A 390 11.92 51.67 5.61
N PRO A 391 12.03 51.31 4.32
CA PRO A 391 10.87 50.94 3.54
C PRO A 391 10.17 49.76 4.23
N GLU A 392 8.91 49.97 4.58
CA GLU A 392 8.05 48.91 5.12
C GLU A 392 8.03 47.72 4.14
N GLN A 393 8.67 46.62 4.53
CA GLN A 393 8.71 45.37 3.78
C GLN A 393 7.52 44.52 4.22
N VAL A 394 6.50 44.46 3.38
CA VAL A 394 5.34 43.58 3.56
C VAL A 394 5.58 42.27 2.82
N GLN A 395 5.09 41.16 3.37
CA GLN A 395 5.16 39.87 2.70
C GLN A 395 4.38 39.91 1.37
N PRO A 396 4.89 39.33 0.28
CA PRO A 396 4.14 39.23 -0.97
C PRO A 396 2.83 38.47 -0.75
N ASP A 397 1.71 39.05 -1.19
CA ASP A 397 0.39 38.43 -1.14
C ASP A 397 -0.10 38.18 -2.56
N TRP A 398 -0.48 36.93 -2.83
CA TRP A 398 -1.01 36.50 -4.13
C TRP A 398 -2.31 37.24 -4.50
N ASN A 399 -3.13 37.58 -3.50
CA ASN A 399 -4.43 38.23 -3.67
C ASN A 399 -4.35 39.76 -3.73
N ALA A 400 -3.20 40.36 -3.41
CA ALA A 400 -3.00 41.80 -3.53
C ALA A 400 -3.06 42.22 -5.01
N THR A 401 -3.91 43.20 -5.31
CA THR A 401 -4.12 43.76 -6.65
C THR A 401 -3.39 45.10 -6.86
N ALA A 402 -2.93 45.73 -5.77
CA ALA A 402 -2.12 46.94 -5.79
C ALA A 402 -1.31 47.08 -4.48
N GLY A 403 -0.34 48.02 -4.47
CA GLY A 403 0.47 48.33 -3.28
C GLY A 403 1.71 47.45 -3.11
N LYS A 404 2.44 47.65 -2.00
CA LYS A 404 3.75 47.04 -1.74
C LYS A 404 3.73 45.50 -1.61
N ALA A 405 2.58 44.90 -1.34
CA ALA A 405 2.40 43.44 -1.25
C ALA A 405 2.07 42.79 -2.60
N ALA A 406 1.77 43.57 -3.65
CA ALA A 406 1.31 43.05 -4.93
C ALA A 406 2.46 42.46 -5.77
N ILE A 407 2.29 41.22 -6.22
CA ILE A 407 3.19 40.56 -7.17
C ILE A 407 2.88 41.10 -8.58
N LEU A 408 3.81 41.84 -9.17
CA LEU A 408 3.61 42.56 -10.44
C LEU A 408 3.52 41.60 -11.66
N ASN A 409 4.19 40.45 -11.60
CA ASN A 409 4.26 39.46 -12.67
C ASN A 409 3.65 38.12 -12.21
N LYS A 410 2.36 38.12 -11.89
CA LYS A 410 1.67 36.87 -11.52
C LYS A 410 1.63 35.92 -12.71
N PRO A 411 2.06 34.65 -12.55
CA PRO A 411 1.76 33.61 -13.52
C PRO A 411 0.25 33.57 -13.74
N THR A 412 -0.19 33.66 -14.99
CA THR A 412 -1.60 33.46 -15.31
C THR A 412 -1.86 31.97 -15.24
N ILE A 413 -2.64 31.51 -14.25
CA ILE A 413 -3.06 30.12 -14.21
C ILE A 413 -3.94 29.88 -15.46
N PRO A 414 -3.59 28.93 -16.33
CA PRO A 414 -4.41 28.55 -17.47
C PRO A 414 -5.85 28.24 -17.02
N SER A 415 -6.79 29.05 -17.47
CA SER A 415 -8.23 28.87 -17.17
C SER A 415 -8.88 27.86 -18.12
N LYS A 416 -8.17 27.50 -19.18
CA LYS A 416 -8.56 26.52 -20.19
C LYS A 416 -7.40 25.56 -20.42
N THR A 417 -7.71 24.28 -20.59
CA THR A 417 -6.74 23.25 -20.97
C THR A 417 -5.96 23.64 -22.23
N SER A 418 -6.62 24.29 -23.20
CA SER A 418 -6.05 24.81 -24.46
C SER A 418 -4.91 25.85 -24.32
N GLN A 419 -4.59 26.27 -23.10
CA GLN A 419 -3.51 27.21 -22.79
C GLN A 419 -2.25 26.49 -22.27
N LEU A 420 -2.30 25.17 -22.14
CA LEU A 420 -1.18 24.32 -21.74
C LEU A 420 -0.50 23.77 -22.99
N SER A 421 0.76 24.10 -23.23
CA SER A 421 1.51 23.61 -24.41
C SER A 421 1.80 22.10 -24.40
N ASN A 422 1.43 21.39 -23.32
CA ASN A 422 1.52 19.95 -23.15
C ASN A 422 0.15 19.25 -23.09
N ASP A 423 -0.92 19.90 -23.54
CA ASP A 423 -2.29 19.35 -23.54
C ASP A 423 -2.61 18.45 -24.73
N SER A 424 -1.63 18.16 -25.59
CA SER A 424 -1.79 17.44 -26.85
C SER A 424 -2.29 15.98 -26.72
N ASN A 425 -2.45 15.46 -25.50
CA ASN A 425 -2.88 14.10 -25.23
C ASN A 425 -4.28 13.98 -24.62
N PHE A 426 -5.04 15.07 -24.49
CA PHE A 426 -6.44 14.98 -24.06
C PHE A 426 -7.36 14.77 -25.25
N ALA A 427 -8.02 13.61 -25.32
CA ALA A 427 -9.06 13.36 -26.31
C ALA A 427 -10.20 14.38 -26.14
N THR A 428 -10.39 15.25 -27.12
CA THR A 428 -11.50 16.20 -27.13
C THR A 428 -12.82 15.48 -27.44
N LYS A 429 -13.96 16.15 -27.18
CA LYS A 429 -15.27 15.65 -27.60
C LYS A 429 -15.33 15.39 -29.11
N THR A 430 -14.56 16.15 -29.89
CA THR A 430 -14.38 15.96 -31.34
C THR A 430 -13.55 14.71 -31.64
N ASP A 431 -12.46 14.46 -30.90
CA ASP A 431 -11.63 13.26 -31.10
C ASP A 431 -12.40 11.98 -30.77
N ILE A 432 -13.18 12.00 -29.68
CA ILE A 432 -14.09 10.91 -29.32
C ILE A 432 -15.17 10.73 -30.40
N GLY A 433 -15.72 11.83 -30.91
CA GLY A 433 -16.69 11.81 -32.01
C GLY A 433 -16.11 11.21 -33.30
N ASN A 434 -14.89 11.59 -33.67
CA ASN A 434 -14.16 11.07 -34.83
C ASN A 434 -13.83 9.59 -34.66
N HIS A 435 -13.43 9.16 -33.46
CA HIS A 435 -13.20 7.75 -33.16
C HIS A 435 -14.48 6.92 -33.27
N ASN A 436 -15.59 7.41 -32.73
CA ASN A 436 -16.87 6.70 -32.75
C ASN A 436 -17.52 6.64 -34.14
N THR A 437 -17.19 7.58 -35.03
CA THR A 437 -17.67 7.61 -36.42
C THR A 437 -16.69 6.98 -37.41
N SER A 438 -15.49 6.60 -36.95
CA SER A 438 -14.45 6.01 -37.78
C SER A 438 -14.80 4.57 -38.19
N ALA A 439 -14.79 4.32 -39.49
CA ALA A 439 -14.97 2.99 -40.07
C ALA A 439 -13.81 2.01 -39.77
N VAL A 440 -12.71 2.49 -39.18
CA VAL A 440 -11.53 1.68 -38.82
C VAL A 440 -11.32 1.50 -37.32
N ALA A 441 -12.00 2.27 -36.44
CA ALA A 441 -11.89 2.13 -34.99
C ALA A 441 -12.63 0.89 -34.46
N HIS A 442 -12.12 0.09 -33.52
CA HIS A 442 -12.78 -1.16 -33.05
C HIS A 442 -13.04 -2.20 -34.16
N SER A 443 -12.02 -2.50 -34.97
CA SER A 443 -12.13 -3.49 -36.06
C SER A 443 -12.44 -4.90 -35.56
N ASP A 444 -11.93 -5.25 -34.39
CA ASP A 444 -12.16 -6.49 -33.66
C ASP A 444 -13.64 -6.68 -33.27
N ILE A 445 -14.26 -5.64 -32.66
CA ILE A 445 -15.67 -5.68 -32.26
C ILE A 445 -16.58 -5.75 -33.49
N ARG A 446 -16.25 -5.02 -34.57
CA ARG A 446 -17.02 -5.10 -35.82
C ARG A 446 -16.90 -6.46 -36.50
N GLN A 447 -15.72 -7.09 -36.47
CA GLN A 447 -15.52 -8.43 -37.00
C GLN A 447 -16.36 -9.44 -36.20
N ALA A 448 -16.28 -9.39 -34.87
CA ALA A 448 -17.09 -10.24 -33.99
C ALA A 448 -18.59 -10.05 -34.24
N LEU A 449 -19.06 -8.81 -34.45
CA LEU A 449 -20.46 -8.54 -34.78
C LEU A 449 -20.84 -9.11 -36.16
N SER A 450 -19.98 -8.99 -37.18
CA SER A 450 -20.22 -9.58 -38.50
C SER A 450 -20.27 -11.11 -38.45
N ASP A 451 -19.41 -11.73 -37.64
CA ASP A 451 -19.38 -13.18 -37.46
C ASP A 451 -20.64 -13.67 -36.73
N VAL A 452 -21.04 -12.97 -35.66
CA VAL A 452 -22.31 -13.23 -34.95
C VAL A 452 -23.51 -12.99 -35.86
N GLU A 453 -23.52 -11.94 -36.68
CA GLU A 453 -24.59 -11.68 -37.64
C GLU A 453 -24.65 -12.75 -38.74
N ALA A 454 -23.52 -13.28 -39.20
CA ALA A 454 -23.46 -14.36 -40.19
C ALA A 454 -24.04 -15.67 -39.62
N ILE A 455 -23.71 -15.98 -38.36
CA ILE A 455 -24.26 -17.11 -37.60
C ILE A 455 -25.77 -16.90 -37.37
N ALA A 456 -26.18 -15.73 -36.89
CA ALA A 456 -27.57 -15.45 -36.51
C ALA A 456 -28.53 -15.33 -37.71
N ARG A 457 -28.05 -14.87 -38.88
CA ARG A 457 -28.88 -14.70 -40.09
C ARG A 457 -28.89 -15.93 -41.01
N GLY A 458 -28.35 -17.08 -40.57
CA GLY A 458 -28.41 -18.33 -41.33
C GLY A 458 -27.75 -18.26 -42.70
N LYS A 459 -26.74 -17.40 -42.86
CA LYS A 459 -25.92 -17.34 -44.09
C LYS A 459 -24.89 -18.46 -44.16
N SER A 460 -24.82 -19.31 -43.13
CA SER A 460 -24.00 -20.50 -43.12
C SER A 460 -24.33 -21.39 -44.30
N ARG A 461 -23.29 -21.78 -45.04
CA ARG A 461 -23.44 -22.71 -46.16
C ARG A 461 -23.65 -24.09 -45.56
N ALA A 462 -24.56 -24.86 -46.14
CA ALA A 462 -24.82 -26.23 -45.74
C ALA A 462 -24.19 -27.21 -46.72
N LYS A 463 -23.47 -28.22 -46.22
CA LYS A 463 -23.03 -29.39 -46.99
C LYS A 463 -23.55 -30.67 -46.36
N VAL A 464 -23.83 -31.67 -47.20
CA VAL A 464 -24.39 -32.95 -46.76
C VAL A 464 -23.39 -34.06 -47.05
N PHE A 465 -23.15 -34.95 -46.09
CA PHE A 465 -22.27 -36.11 -46.19
C PHE A 465 -23.01 -37.39 -45.79
N ASP A 466 -22.60 -38.52 -46.36
CA ASP A 466 -23.22 -39.81 -46.03
C ASP A 466 -22.79 -40.31 -44.64
N THR A 467 -21.52 -40.09 -44.27
CA THR A 467 -20.94 -40.50 -42.97
C THR A 467 -19.97 -39.44 -42.43
N VAL A 468 -19.67 -39.50 -41.13
CA VAL A 468 -18.67 -38.62 -40.50
C VAL A 468 -17.27 -38.83 -41.11
N ALA A 469 -16.92 -40.07 -41.46
CA ALA A 469 -15.65 -40.37 -42.12
C ALA A 469 -15.53 -39.68 -43.50
N ALA A 470 -16.63 -39.58 -44.25
CA ALA A 470 -16.64 -38.85 -45.52
C ALA A 470 -16.45 -37.34 -45.32
N LEU A 471 -17.03 -36.77 -44.26
CA LEU A 471 -16.76 -35.39 -43.85
C LEU A 471 -15.28 -35.19 -43.49
N ASP A 472 -14.68 -36.11 -42.73
CA ASP A 472 -13.27 -36.02 -42.32
C ASP A 472 -12.31 -36.10 -43.49
N VAL A 473 -12.55 -36.99 -44.45
CA VAL A 473 -11.79 -37.07 -45.70
C VAL A 473 -11.92 -35.76 -46.49
N TRP A 474 -13.11 -35.16 -46.51
CA TRP A 474 -13.36 -33.90 -47.21
C TRP A 474 -12.66 -32.71 -46.55
N LEU A 475 -12.65 -32.63 -45.21
CA LEU A 475 -11.93 -31.63 -44.42
C LEU A 475 -10.40 -31.81 -44.47
N GLY A 476 -9.91 -33.03 -44.75
CA GLY A 476 -8.48 -33.30 -44.93
C GLY A 476 -7.86 -32.64 -46.18
N VAL A 477 -8.68 -32.11 -47.09
CA VAL A 477 -8.22 -31.37 -48.27
C VAL A 477 -8.15 -29.88 -47.94
N SER A 478 -6.95 -29.31 -47.89
CA SER A 478 -6.73 -27.90 -47.50
C SER A 478 -7.53 -26.89 -48.34
N ALA A 479 -7.69 -27.13 -49.64
CA ALA A 479 -8.49 -26.29 -50.53
C ALA A 479 -9.99 -26.27 -50.18
N ASN A 480 -10.50 -27.29 -49.49
CA ASN A 480 -11.88 -27.31 -49.02
C ASN A 480 -12.04 -26.45 -47.77
N VAL A 481 -11.08 -26.52 -46.84
CA VAL A 481 -11.07 -25.79 -45.57
C VAL A 481 -10.97 -24.28 -45.81
N THR A 482 -10.18 -23.83 -46.78
CA THR A 482 -10.07 -22.41 -47.14
C THR A 482 -11.36 -21.80 -47.71
N THR A 483 -12.35 -22.63 -48.07
CA THR A 483 -13.66 -22.17 -48.58
C THR A 483 -14.74 -22.12 -47.50
N LEU A 484 -14.44 -22.57 -46.28
CA LEU A 484 -15.37 -22.61 -45.16
C LEU A 484 -15.39 -21.28 -44.41
N GLN A 485 -16.58 -20.90 -43.95
CA GLN A 485 -16.78 -19.76 -43.06
C GLN A 485 -17.19 -20.26 -41.67
N VAL A 486 -16.85 -19.50 -40.63
CA VAL A 486 -17.33 -19.77 -39.27
C VAL A 486 -18.85 -19.82 -39.28
N GLY A 487 -19.42 -20.90 -38.73
CA GLY A 487 -20.86 -21.16 -38.74
C GLY A 487 -21.36 -22.07 -39.87
N ASP A 488 -20.54 -22.43 -40.88
CA ASP A 488 -20.96 -23.36 -41.94
C ASP A 488 -21.42 -24.72 -41.36
N ASN A 489 -22.57 -25.23 -41.83
CA ASN A 489 -23.21 -26.44 -41.32
C ASN A 489 -22.86 -27.69 -42.17
N PHE A 490 -22.64 -28.82 -41.51
CA PHE A 490 -22.37 -30.12 -42.09
C PHE A 490 -23.42 -31.15 -41.61
N TYR A 491 -24.35 -31.49 -42.48
CA TYR A 491 -25.39 -32.49 -42.21
C TYR A 491 -24.89 -33.90 -42.56
N ILE A 492 -25.11 -34.86 -41.68
CA ILE A 492 -24.71 -36.27 -41.85
C ILE A 492 -25.95 -37.15 -42.01
N LYS A 493 -26.04 -37.94 -43.08
CA LYS A 493 -27.21 -38.80 -43.33
C LYS A 493 -27.36 -39.94 -42.33
N ALA A 494 -26.26 -40.52 -41.85
CA ALA A 494 -26.29 -41.60 -40.86
C ALA A 494 -26.98 -41.16 -39.56
N LEU A 495 -28.03 -41.87 -39.12
CA LEU A 495 -28.92 -41.44 -38.03
C LEU A 495 -28.31 -41.59 -36.62
N ASP A 496 -27.23 -42.36 -36.49
CA ASP A 496 -26.54 -42.69 -35.23
C ASP A 496 -25.46 -41.66 -34.83
N VAL A 497 -25.28 -40.61 -35.63
CA VAL A 497 -24.25 -39.59 -35.44
C VAL A 497 -24.85 -38.17 -35.51
N PRO A 498 -24.31 -37.20 -34.75
CA PRO A 498 -24.78 -35.82 -34.78
C PRO A 498 -24.39 -35.12 -36.09
N ASP A 499 -25.06 -34.01 -36.38
CA ASP A 499 -24.63 -33.05 -37.39
C ASP A 499 -23.53 -32.14 -36.81
N TYR A 500 -22.77 -31.45 -37.66
CA TYR A 500 -21.63 -30.62 -37.25
C TYR A 500 -21.72 -29.20 -37.81
N TRP A 501 -20.97 -28.26 -37.22
CA TRP A 501 -20.75 -26.92 -37.75
C TRP A 501 -19.25 -26.55 -37.67
N TRP A 502 -18.80 -25.58 -38.47
CA TRP A 502 -17.41 -25.14 -38.52
C TRP A 502 -17.14 -23.97 -37.58
N ASP A 503 -16.23 -24.12 -36.61
CA ASP A 503 -15.89 -23.04 -35.65
C ASP A 503 -14.78 -22.08 -36.15
N GLY A 504 -14.25 -22.34 -37.35
CA GLY A 504 -13.10 -21.62 -37.92
C GLY A 504 -11.80 -22.43 -37.91
N THR A 505 -11.69 -23.42 -37.02
CA THR A 505 -10.49 -24.24 -36.80
C THR A 505 -10.80 -25.75 -36.92
N ALA A 506 -11.95 -26.19 -36.41
CA ALA A 506 -12.39 -27.56 -36.36
C ALA A 506 -13.92 -27.70 -36.52
N LYS A 507 -14.37 -28.92 -36.78
CA LYS A 507 -15.79 -29.26 -36.76
C LYS A 507 -16.27 -29.43 -35.30
N GLN A 508 -17.42 -28.87 -34.98
CA GLN A 508 -18.08 -28.98 -33.67
C GLN A 508 -19.44 -29.67 -33.81
N PRO A 509 -19.85 -30.54 -32.87
CA PRO A 509 -21.18 -31.17 -32.93
C PRO A 509 -22.29 -30.12 -32.71
N ILE A 510 -23.39 -30.25 -33.43
CA ILE A 510 -24.61 -29.48 -33.21
C ILE A 510 -25.42 -30.18 -32.11
N GLU A 511 -25.66 -29.51 -30.98
CA GLU A 511 -26.40 -30.06 -29.82
C GLU A 511 -27.94 -30.08 -29.99
N ALA A 512 -28.44 -29.85 -31.21
CA ALA A 512 -29.87 -29.85 -31.52
C ALA A 512 -30.38 -31.24 -31.95
N GLU A 513 -31.69 -31.48 -31.82
CA GLU A 513 -32.35 -32.69 -32.32
C GLU A 513 -32.11 -32.85 -33.83
N LYS A 514 -31.59 -34.01 -34.23
CA LYS A 514 -31.23 -34.31 -35.62
C LYS A 514 -32.45 -34.17 -36.53
N VAL A 515 -32.32 -33.39 -37.61
CA VAL A 515 -33.38 -33.31 -38.62
C VAL A 515 -33.39 -34.60 -39.44
N ASP A 516 -34.49 -35.36 -39.37
CA ASP A 516 -34.69 -36.55 -40.20
C ASP A 516 -34.90 -36.15 -41.67
N LEU A 517 -33.83 -36.25 -42.46
CA LEU A 517 -33.82 -35.94 -43.90
C LEU A 517 -34.25 -37.13 -44.78
N THR A 518 -34.70 -38.25 -44.20
CA THR A 518 -35.04 -39.48 -44.95
C THR A 518 -36.19 -39.27 -45.95
N ASN A 519 -37.07 -38.30 -45.68
CA ASN A 519 -38.19 -37.93 -46.56
C ASN A 519 -37.87 -36.79 -47.56
N TYR A 520 -36.64 -36.25 -47.57
CA TYR A 520 -36.24 -35.19 -48.50
C TYR A 520 -35.60 -35.74 -49.78
N VAL A 521 -36.15 -35.37 -50.94
CA VAL A 521 -35.67 -35.78 -52.26
C VAL A 521 -34.29 -35.18 -52.54
N GLN A 522 -33.30 -36.03 -52.84
CA GLN A 522 -31.95 -35.61 -53.22
C GLN A 522 -31.97 -34.90 -54.59
N LYS A 523 -31.43 -33.69 -54.66
CA LYS A 523 -31.35 -32.84 -55.88
C LYS A 523 -30.64 -33.51 -57.08
N GLU A 524 -29.91 -34.60 -56.85
CA GLU A 524 -29.23 -35.38 -57.89
C GLU A 524 -30.17 -36.24 -58.75
N ALA A 525 -31.40 -36.55 -58.28
CA ALA A 525 -32.36 -37.34 -59.07
C ALA A 525 -32.96 -36.60 -60.28
N GLY A 526 -32.68 -35.29 -60.43
CA GLY A 526 -33.16 -34.44 -61.53
C GLY A 526 -32.08 -33.99 -62.53
N LYS A 527 -30.85 -34.49 -62.43
CA LYS A 527 -29.75 -34.12 -63.35
C LYS A 527 -29.89 -34.79 -64.72
N GLY A 528 -30.84 -34.28 -65.49
CA GLY A 528 -31.12 -34.68 -66.87
C GLY A 528 -32.26 -33.89 -67.52
N LEU A 529 -32.99 -33.06 -66.76
CA LEU A 529 -34.15 -32.32 -67.25
C LEU A 529 -33.88 -30.89 -67.74
N PHE A 530 -32.61 -30.46 -67.78
CA PHE A 530 -32.23 -29.12 -68.27
C PHE A 530 -31.29 -29.26 -69.47
N SER A 531 -31.69 -28.72 -70.62
CA SER A 531 -30.85 -28.56 -71.80
C SER A 531 -30.69 -27.06 -72.13
N GLY A 532 -29.46 -26.63 -72.45
CA GLY A 532 -29.14 -25.25 -72.85
C GLY A 532 -27.71 -24.80 -72.55
N SER A 533 -27.08 -24.10 -73.50
CA SER A 533 -25.76 -23.47 -73.36
C SER A 533 -25.88 -22.10 -72.71
N TYR A 534 -25.13 -21.85 -71.62
CA TYR A 534 -25.20 -20.62 -70.83
C TYR A 534 -24.27 -19.50 -71.34
N ASN A 535 -23.73 -19.61 -72.55
CA ASN A 535 -22.68 -18.71 -73.01
C ASN A 535 -23.17 -17.47 -73.78
N ASP A 536 -24.41 -17.42 -74.29
CA ASP A 536 -24.84 -16.27 -75.10
C ASP A 536 -26.33 -15.84 -74.99
N LEU A 537 -27.11 -16.41 -74.05
CA LEU A 537 -28.53 -16.10 -73.83
C LEU A 537 -29.43 -16.15 -75.10
N SER A 538 -28.95 -16.70 -76.21
CA SER A 538 -29.68 -16.71 -77.48
C SER A 538 -30.81 -17.74 -77.52
N ASN A 539 -30.79 -18.72 -76.59
CA ASN A 539 -31.87 -19.67 -76.34
C ASN A 539 -32.38 -19.53 -74.90
N LYS A 540 -33.58 -18.98 -74.71
CA LYS A 540 -34.16 -18.78 -73.37
C LYS A 540 -34.42 -20.14 -72.69
N PRO A 541 -34.03 -20.31 -71.42
CA PRO A 541 -34.43 -21.47 -70.63
C PRO A 541 -35.95 -21.47 -70.41
N THR A 542 -36.64 -22.57 -70.72
CA THR A 542 -38.03 -22.78 -70.34
C THR A 542 -38.12 -23.49 -68.99
N ILE A 543 -38.90 -22.92 -68.07
CA ILE A 543 -39.23 -23.51 -66.77
C ILE A 543 -40.42 -24.48 -66.98
N PRO A 544 -40.37 -25.74 -66.48
CA PRO A 544 -41.53 -26.62 -66.53
C PRO A 544 -42.66 -26.05 -65.67
N THR A 545 -43.77 -25.74 -66.31
CA THR A 545 -45.02 -25.30 -65.68
C THR A 545 -45.58 -26.36 -64.74
N VAL A 546 -46.22 -25.89 -63.66
CA VAL A 546 -46.99 -26.63 -62.64
C VAL A 546 -47.65 -27.91 -63.20
N PRO A 547 -47.55 -29.08 -62.55
CA PRO A 547 -48.20 -30.31 -63.01
C PRO A 547 -49.70 -30.09 -63.22
N GLY A 548 -50.20 -30.45 -64.40
CA GLY A 548 -51.60 -30.27 -64.78
C GLY A 548 -52.57 -31.17 -64.01
N VAL A 549 -53.85 -30.80 -64.02
CA VAL A 549 -54.96 -31.61 -63.48
C VAL A 549 -54.99 -32.96 -64.20
N ALA A 550 -55.25 -34.05 -63.48
CA ALA A 550 -55.32 -35.37 -64.08
C ALA A 550 -56.44 -35.45 -65.12
N THR A 551 -56.13 -35.99 -66.30
CA THR A 551 -57.08 -36.18 -67.40
C THR A 551 -57.20 -37.66 -67.74
N ILE A 552 -58.13 -38.03 -68.63
CA ILE A 552 -58.24 -39.42 -69.11
C ILE A 552 -56.94 -39.90 -69.79
N PHE A 553 -56.14 -38.99 -70.36
CA PHE A 553 -54.89 -39.31 -71.05
C PHE A 553 -53.64 -39.12 -70.18
N ASP A 554 -53.65 -38.19 -69.20
CA ASP A 554 -52.48 -37.87 -68.37
C ASP A 554 -52.72 -38.13 -66.88
N ASN A 555 -51.68 -38.58 -66.17
CA ASN A 555 -51.82 -38.96 -64.76
C ASN A 555 -51.95 -37.76 -63.81
N GLY A 556 -51.54 -36.56 -64.24
CA GLY A 556 -51.53 -35.37 -63.38
C GLY A 556 -50.83 -35.64 -62.04
N LEU A 557 -51.50 -35.31 -60.93
CA LEU A 557 -51.05 -35.59 -59.56
C LEU A 557 -51.46 -36.97 -59.03
N MET A 558 -52.23 -37.76 -59.77
CA MET A 558 -52.69 -39.09 -59.32
C MET A 558 -51.65 -40.17 -59.61
N SER A 559 -51.53 -41.15 -58.73
CA SER A 559 -50.69 -42.32 -59.01
C SER A 559 -51.28 -43.13 -60.17
N TYR A 560 -50.41 -43.82 -60.91
CA TYR A 560 -50.85 -44.69 -62.00
C TYR A 560 -51.81 -45.80 -61.51
N THR A 561 -51.60 -46.28 -60.28
CA THR A 561 -52.49 -47.25 -59.62
C THR A 561 -53.85 -46.64 -59.32
N ASP A 562 -53.89 -45.43 -58.74
CA ASP A 562 -55.15 -44.77 -58.41
C ASP A 562 -55.95 -44.42 -59.67
N LYS A 563 -55.26 -43.99 -60.75
CA LYS A 563 -55.93 -43.74 -62.04
C LYS A 563 -56.48 -45.03 -62.65
N ARG A 564 -55.73 -46.13 -62.57
CA ARG A 564 -56.20 -47.44 -63.04
C ARG A 564 -57.44 -47.88 -62.27
N ASN A 565 -57.44 -47.68 -60.94
CA ASN A 565 -58.57 -48.00 -60.08
C ASN A 565 -59.79 -47.12 -60.39
N LEU A 566 -59.59 -45.82 -60.61
CA LEU A 566 -60.65 -44.89 -60.99
C LEU A 566 -61.25 -45.23 -62.36
N ASN A 567 -60.41 -45.52 -63.36
CA ASN A 567 -60.87 -45.88 -64.71
C ASN A 567 -61.61 -47.23 -64.76
N ALA A 568 -61.35 -48.14 -63.81
CA ALA A 568 -62.01 -49.43 -63.71
C ALA A 568 -63.26 -49.42 -62.80
N ALA A 569 -63.54 -48.32 -62.11
CA ALA A 569 -64.68 -48.23 -61.20
C ALA A 569 -66.00 -48.14 -61.97
N VAL A 570 -66.96 -49.00 -61.60
CA VAL A 570 -68.36 -48.85 -62.00
C VAL A 570 -68.99 -47.77 -61.11
N VAL A 571 -69.53 -46.71 -61.71
CA VAL A 571 -70.11 -45.57 -61.01
C VAL A 571 -71.62 -45.49 -61.32
N PRO A 572 -72.50 -46.06 -60.48
CA PRO A 572 -73.94 -46.14 -60.77
C PRO A 572 -74.66 -44.78 -60.77
N GLU A 573 -74.10 -43.77 -60.11
CA GLU A 573 -74.65 -42.41 -60.03
C GLU A 573 -74.58 -41.63 -61.35
N ASN A 574 -73.65 -42.00 -62.24
CA ASN A 574 -73.56 -41.40 -63.57
C ASN A 574 -74.62 -42.02 -64.48
N VAL A 575 -75.54 -41.19 -64.97
CA VAL A 575 -76.71 -41.63 -65.75
C VAL A 575 -76.68 -41.05 -67.15
N THR A 576 -76.76 -41.92 -68.17
CA THR A 576 -77.02 -41.49 -69.55
C THR A 576 -78.52 -41.26 -69.73
N ASN A 577 -78.92 -40.04 -70.09
CA ASN A 577 -80.32 -39.75 -70.46
C ASN A 577 -80.48 -39.86 -71.97
N ALA A 578 -81.45 -40.65 -72.43
CA ALA A 578 -81.78 -40.80 -73.84
C ALA A 578 -83.30 -40.74 -74.07
N THR A 579 -83.69 -40.41 -75.29
CA THR A 579 -85.10 -40.39 -75.74
C THR A 579 -85.39 -41.48 -76.79
N THR A 580 -84.40 -42.34 -77.06
CA THR A 580 -84.45 -43.46 -77.99
C THR A 580 -83.57 -44.60 -77.45
N LEU A 581 -83.84 -45.83 -77.86
CA LEU A 581 -82.98 -46.98 -77.60
C LEU A 581 -81.91 -47.20 -78.68
N THR A 582 -81.89 -46.36 -79.71
CA THR A 582 -80.96 -46.51 -80.83
C THR A 582 -79.68 -45.70 -80.57
N GLY A 583 -78.52 -46.34 -80.74
CA GLY A 583 -77.22 -45.68 -80.60
C GLY A 583 -76.86 -45.28 -79.17
N LEU A 584 -77.29 -46.06 -78.16
CA LEU A 584 -77.00 -45.76 -76.76
C LEU A 584 -75.48 -45.70 -76.47
N SER A 585 -75.09 -44.82 -75.56
CA SER A 585 -73.70 -44.70 -75.10
C SER A 585 -73.37 -45.84 -74.13
N ILE A 586 -72.15 -46.38 -74.24
CA ILE A 586 -71.62 -47.45 -73.38
C ILE A 586 -70.82 -46.91 -72.17
N ASN A 587 -70.76 -45.59 -71.99
CA ASN A 587 -69.86 -44.96 -71.02
C ASN A 587 -70.35 -45.07 -69.56
N ASN A 588 -71.65 -45.20 -69.35
CA ASN A 588 -72.26 -45.25 -68.03
C ASN A 588 -73.01 -46.55 -67.82
N TYR A 589 -72.99 -47.06 -66.60
CA TYR A 589 -73.72 -48.26 -66.20
C TYR A 589 -75.24 -48.02 -66.22
N SER A 590 -75.70 -46.84 -65.81
CA SER A 590 -77.12 -46.50 -65.69
C SER A 590 -77.59 -45.69 -66.90
N ILE A 591 -78.63 -46.16 -67.60
CA ILE A 591 -79.22 -45.46 -68.75
C ILE A 591 -80.71 -45.25 -68.51
N LYS A 592 -81.16 -43.99 -68.53
CA LYS A 592 -82.56 -43.61 -68.47
C LYS A 592 -83.06 -43.28 -69.87
N VAL A 593 -84.09 -43.99 -70.32
CA VAL A 593 -84.67 -43.80 -71.64
C VAL A 593 -86.13 -43.39 -71.50
N THR A 594 -86.52 -42.29 -72.13
CA THR A 594 -87.93 -41.88 -72.19
C THR A 594 -88.46 -42.07 -73.61
N LEU A 595 -89.41 -42.99 -73.79
CA LEU A 595 -89.98 -43.34 -75.09
C LEU A 595 -91.44 -42.91 -75.19
N SER A 596 -91.81 -42.32 -76.33
CA SER A 596 -93.21 -42.07 -76.74
C SER A 596 -93.74 -43.12 -77.72
N SER A 597 -92.85 -43.95 -78.28
CA SER A 597 -93.16 -45.08 -79.16
C SER A 597 -92.06 -46.14 -79.07
N ALA A 598 -92.31 -47.36 -79.58
CA ALA A 598 -91.30 -48.41 -79.65
C ALA A 598 -90.05 -47.95 -80.44
N SER A 599 -88.87 -48.36 -79.99
CA SER A 599 -87.57 -47.98 -80.57
C SER A 599 -86.65 -49.19 -80.73
N ALA A 600 -85.87 -49.28 -81.80
CA ALA A 600 -84.88 -50.37 -81.91
C ALA A 600 -83.76 -50.20 -80.87
N LEU A 601 -83.37 -51.29 -80.21
CA LEU A 601 -82.24 -51.30 -79.27
C LEU A 601 -80.92 -51.47 -80.01
N SER A 602 -80.02 -50.49 -79.87
CA SER A 602 -78.65 -50.58 -80.37
C SER A 602 -77.70 -49.67 -79.58
N PHE A 603 -76.41 -49.96 -79.64
CA PHE A 603 -75.36 -49.15 -79.02
C PHE A 603 -74.54 -48.43 -80.10
N SER A 604 -74.00 -47.27 -79.74
CA SER A 604 -73.19 -46.42 -80.63
C SER A 604 -71.84 -47.05 -81.01
N THR A 605 -71.30 -47.91 -80.14
CA THR A 605 -70.06 -48.65 -80.33
C THR A 605 -70.17 -50.03 -79.69
N THR A 606 -69.43 -51.00 -80.22
CA THR A 606 -69.30 -52.32 -79.57
C THR A 606 -68.51 -52.17 -78.26
N PRO A 607 -69.06 -52.57 -77.11
CA PRO A 607 -68.35 -52.50 -75.84
C PRO A 607 -67.29 -53.60 -75.71
N ASN A 608 -66.41 -53.47 -74.71
CA ASN A 608 -65.44 -54.50 -74.37
C ASN A 608 -66.12 -55.75 -73.76
N GLU A 609 -65.47 -56.90 -73.89
CA GLU A 609 -65.91 -58.15 -73.28
C GLU A 609 -66.14 -58.00 -71.77
N GLY A 610 -67.30 -58.45 -71.28
CA GLY A 610 -67.69 -58.36 -69.86
C GLY A 610 -68.41 -57.06 -69.47
N TRP A 611 -68.67 -56.15 -70.41
CA TRP A 611 -69.43 -54.92 -70.17
C TRP A 611 -70.91 -55.19 -69.83
N GLU A 612 -71.48 -54.40 -68.93
CA GLU A 612 -72.89 -54.45 -68.53
C GLU A 612 -73.47 -53.05 -68.32
N CYS A 613 -74.75 -52.87 -68.64
CA CYS A 613 -75.54 -51.70 -68.26
C CYS A 613 -76.96 -52.07 -67.85
N MET A 614 -77.55 -51.18 -67.06
CA MET A 614 -78.98 -51.17 -66.74
C MET A 614 -79.67 -50.07 -67.53
N ILE A 615 -80.74 -50.42 -68.24
CA ILE A 615 -81.54 -49.48 -69.02
C ILE A 615 -82.95 -49.43 -68.45
N ASP A 616 -83.31 -48.27 -67.89
CA ASP A 616 -84.64 -47.97 -67.38
C ASP A 616 -85.46 -47.21 -68.43
N ILE A 617 -86.51 -47.84 -68.94
CA ILE A 617 -87.31 -47.34 -70.05
C ILE A 617 -88.65 -46.84 -69.52
N LYS A 618 -88.83 -45.52 -69.49
CA LYS A 618 -90.08 -44.84 -69.14
C LYS A 618 -90.95 -44.64 -70.37
N ASN A 619 -92.19 -45.10 -70.32
CA ASN A 619 -93.21 -44.78 -71.30
C ASN A 619 -93.82 -43.39 -71.00
N SER A 620 -93.56 -42.40 -71.85
CA SER A 620 -94.12 -41.04 -71.75
C SER A 620 -95.43 -40.85 -72.54
N SER A 621 -95.88 -41.86 -73.28
CA SER A 621 -97.14 -41.81 -74.02
C SER A 621 -98.34 -42.11 -73.12
N SER A 622 -99.54 -41.76 -73.62
CA SER A 622 -100.82 -42.04 -72.96
C SER A 622 -101.32 -43.48 -73.19
N SER A 623 -100.55 -44.33 -73.86
CA SER A 623 -100.92 -45.72 -74.18
C SER A 623 -99.79 -46.68 -73.86
N ASN A 624 -100.05 -47.98 -73.82
CA ASN A 624 -99.01 -48.96 -73.57
C ASN A 624 -98.04 -49.04 -74.76
N ILE A 625 -96.74 -49.10 -74.50
CA ILE A 625 -95.71 -49.34 -75.52
C ILE A 625 -95.31 -50.81 -75.43
N THR A 626 -95.45 -51.54 -76.53
CA THR A 626 -94.82 -52.87 -76.70
C THR A 626 -93.44 -52.66 -77.30
N GLN A 627 -92.42 -52.66 -76.45
CA GLN A 627 -91.04 -52.43 -76.82
C GLN A 627 -90.40 -53.74 -77.28
N PRO A 628 -90.01 -53.89 -78.57
CA PRO A 628 -89.36 -55.09 -79.06
C PRO A 628 -87.97 -55.28 -78.43
N LEU A 629 -87.60 -56.53 -78.17
CA LEU A 629 -86.26 -56.91 -77.73
C LEU A 629 -85.60 -57.77 -78.81
N PRO A 630 -84.34 -57.50 -79.18
CA PRO A 630 -83.67 -58.21 -80.26
C PRO A 630 -83.28 -59.64 -79.85
N ASN A 631 -83.49 -60.60 -80.76
CA ASN A 631 -83.07 -62.00 -80.61
C ASN A 631 -82.60 -62.57 -81.96
N ALA A 632 -81.59 -61.93 -82.55
CA ALA A 632 -81.02 -62.25 -83.86
C ALA A 632 -79.49 -62.40 -83.74
N SER A 633 -78.76 -62.62 -84.84
CA SER A 633 -77.30 -62.76 -84.79
C SER A 633 -76.63 -61.60 -84.03
N GLY A 634 -75.82 -61.93 -83.01
CA GLY A 634 -75.21 -60.97 -82.09
C GLY A 634 -76.06 -60.55 -80.89
N TRP A 635 -77.30 -61.04 -80.77
CA TRP A 635 -78.22 -60.77 -79.65
C TRP A 635 -78.88 -62.05 -79.14
N GLN A 636 -78.99 -62.17 -77.82
CA GLN A 636 -79.68 -63.26 -77.14
C GLN A 636 -80.65 -62.69 -76.11
N CYS A 637 -81.94 -62.98 -76.28
CA CYS A 637 -82.97 -62.57 -75.33
C CYS A 637 -84.07 -63.64 -75.25
N ASP A 638 -84.50 -63.98 -74.04
CA ASP A 638 -85.58 -64.95 -73.81
C ASP A 638 -86.96 -64.37 -74.15
N ASN A 639 -87.09 -63.04 -74.17
CA ASN A 639 -88.32 -62.33 -74.48
C ASN A 639 -88.22 -61.65 -75.86
N THR A 640 -89.31 -61.71 -76.65
CA THR A 640 -89.38 -61.01 -77.95
C THR A 640 -89.77 -59.54 -77.83
N SER A 641 -90.43 -59.17 -76.73
CA SER A 641 -90.81 -57.80 -76.40
C SER A 641 -91.16 -57.66 -74.92
N ILE A 642 -91.24 -56.43 -74.44
CA ILE A 642 -91.79 -56.06 -73.13
C ILE A 642 -92.91 -55.04 -73.31
N THR A 643 -93.98 -55.17 -72.53
CA THR A 643 -95.08 -54.19 -72.53
C THR A 643 -94.91 -53.23 -71.36
N ILE A 644 -94.76 -51.94 -71.67
CA ILE A 644 -94.59 -50.86 -70.71
C ILE A 644 -95.89 -50.06 -70.65
N ALA A 645 -96.59 -50.11 -69.52
CA ALA A 645 -97.86 -49.39 -69.38
C ALA A 645 -97.67 -47.86 -69.45
N ALA A 646 -98.70 -47.12 -69.86
CA ALA A 646 -98.65 -45.66 -69.92
C ALA A 646 -98.15 -45.05 -68.59
N GLY A 647 -97.11 -44.21 -68.66
CA GLY A 647 -96.49 -43.57 -67.50
C GLY A 647 -95.65 -44.48 -66.58
N LYS A 648 -95.50 -45.77 -66.90
CA LYS A 648 -94.69 -46.73 -66.11
C LYS A 648 -93.27 -46.90 -66.69
N ILE A 649 -92.42 -47.58 -65.92
CA ILE A 649 -91.02 -47.86 -66.24
C ILE A 649 -90.83 -49.37 -66.28
N ALA A 650 -90.14 -49.87 -67.29
CA ALA A 650 -89.61 -51.23 -67.32
C ALA A 650 -88.08 -51.18 -67.43
N SER A 651 -87.39 -52.14 -66.84
CA SER A 651 -85.92 -52.18 -66.81
C SER A 651 -85.40 -53.40 -67.56
N ILE A 652 -84.33 -53.21 -68.32
CA ILE A 652 -83.57 -54.29 -68.94
C ILE A 652 -82.11 -54.22 -68.50
N SER A 653 -81.51 -55.36 -68.18
CA SER A 653 -80.04 -55.48 -68.10
C SER A 653 -79.53 -55.93 -69.45
N VAL A 654 -78.47 -55.31 -69.93
CA VAL A 654 -77.77 -55.73 -71.15
C VAL A 654 -76.33 -56.00 -70.81
N ARG A 655 -75.85 -57.21 -71.14
CA ARG A 655 -74.46 -57.63 -70.95
C ARG A 655 -73.84 -58.03 -72.29
N TYR A 656 -72.58 -57.68 -72.51
CA TYR A 656 -71.83 -58.11 -73.70
C TYR A 656 -70.82 -59.20 -73.33
N ILE A 657 -71.12 -60.43 -73.73
CA ILE A 657 -70.31 -61.63 -73.44
C ILE A 657 -70.26 -62.56 -74.64
N HIS A 658 -69.11 -63.18 -74.87
CA HIS A 658 -68.80 -64.03 -76.02
C HIS A 658 -69.16 -63.37 -77.36
N GLY A 659 -68.90 -62.06 -77.49
CA GLY A 659 -69.25 -61.30 -78.69
C GLY A 659 -70.77 -61.13 -78.93
N THR A 660 -71.61 -61.41 -77.94
CA THR A 660 -73.07 -61.41 -78.04
C THR A 660 -73.69 -60.52 -76.96
N TYR A 661 -74.68 -59.71 -77.32
CA TYR A 661 -75.48 -58.95 -76.37
C TYR A 661 -76.56 -59.84 -75.75
N VAL A 662 -76.46 -60.10 -74.46
CA VAL A 662 -77.46 -60.81 -73.68
C VAL A 662 -78.37 -59.81 -73.00
N VAL A 663 -79.66 -59.86 -73.31
CA VAL A 663 -80.67 -58.94 -72.77
C VAL A 663 -81.57 -59.70 -71.80
N ILE A 664 -81.61 -59.23 -70.56
CA ILE A 664 -82.47 -59.76 -69.50
C ILE A 664 -83.53 -58.71 -69.21
N ALA A 665 -84.78 -59.03 -69.53
CA ALA A 665 -85.91 -58.19 -69.23
C ALA A 665 -86.42 -58.43 -67.82
N LYS A 666 -86.62 -57.37 -67.05
CA LYS A 666 -87.35 -57.40 -65.79
C LYS A 666 -88.69 -56.69 -66.01
N GLY A 667 -89.73 -57.48 -66.27
CA GLY A 667 -91.09 -56.98 -66.49
C GLY A 667 -91.70 -56.38 -65.21
N ASN A 668 -92.59 -55.40 -65.41
CA ASN A 668 -93.22 -54.50 -64.41
C ASN A 668 -93.41 -55.06 -63.00
#